data_AF-A0A835CKJ7-F1
#
_entry.id   AF-A0A835CKJ7-F1
#
_cell.length_a   1.000
_cell.length_b   1.000
_cell.length_c   1.000
_cell.angle_alpha   90.00
_cell.angle_beta   90.00
_cell.angle_gamma   90.00
#
_symmetry.space_group_name_H-M   'P 1'
#
loop_
_entity.id
_entity.type
_entity.pdbx_description
1 polymer ?
#
loop_
_entity_poly.entity_id
_entity_poly.type
_entity_poly.pdbx_seq_one_letter_code
_entity_poly.pdbx_strand_id
1 'polypeptide(L)'
;MNSVEFVKFLTNLTTISILQSVRTIDENIFDKQAGLMNFPDTDLPTLDMITREGYPAEAHVVTTDDGYLLTLHRIPGLPGSSPIFIQHGFLGSSADWVISGRNRALPYLLADQGYDVWLGNARGNIYSKAHKKISTDDSKFWDFSFHEMGFYDLPAAITHVKNISGQKIIYIGHSMGTTMSYIMASERPDVAKNIRFMMSLAPVAFMSHLKSPLRIIGPFANDISWIARLIGLNEFLPRGIFIKMLARYGCDLVTVERDICENILFTFCGFDAEQFNKTLLPVILGHEPAGTSTKTVIHYAQEIHSGKFQNFDYGETKNLAKYNSSMPPSYDLSKINIPIAFFYSDNDWLASPLMPPYSSIYELNGKTMGNVTSYAFYIFDLISKKLNIEYEIVMPDEKIFGDHKKGVIGLLHEKKVDMAVAFLPINPGMHPYVSYSPMLTQIELKAMMKRPDKSALGINFLAPFTKQVWILIVIAVIISGPIFFGIIYLRSYLWKHSKTDNYTFLQCVWFTYGATLKQGSTRTPKTDPIRVLFASWWIFIGLLASFYTANLSAIIYLPKFTLPYHSITDIVKDNRMWSSTSGHYIDYALKQSEIEELKILNTSFNNNYGHFIDKPSDEKILKIMYDEEKIYLGDGNHFQRMIKEDYLKNSRAKMPQNERCKFVIMPEIIYKQPVAFAYPKDSLYQEKFDKKLRNLVEFGIIKHVERRKLPLVPYCPLQLDEDKRTFNMNDLSLPFKILAGGLTLATITFIFEIIGFRLLKIYKNRHNRKRVLPKNPTQILPLVCRVNNYFDDQPSTSNPSPTRQSVGMNKKIIYNGREYLEIDTPRRTGKRLIPTRSLSALLFQYNE
;
A
#
# COMPACT_ATOMS: atom_id res chain seq x y z
N MET A 1 18.71 24.09 31.37
CA MET A 1 18.38 24.49 29.99
C MET A 1 17.11 23.78 29.59
N ASN A 2 16.06 24.54 29.26
CA ASN A 2 14.82 23.94 28.73
C ASN A 2 14.95 23.69 27.22
N SER A 3 14.13 22.78 26.68
CA SER A 3 14.12 22.41 25.26
C SER A 3 14.00 23.61 24.31
N VAL A 4 13.32 24.68 24.73
CA VAL A 4 13.18 25.94 23.99
C VAL A 4 14.51 26.69 23.83
N GLU A 5 15.41 26.65 24.81
CA GLU A 5 16.74 27.29 24.71
C GLU A 5 17.67 26.48 23.80
N PHE A 6 17.60 25.15 23.86
CA PHE A 6 18.40 24.27 23.01
C PHE A 6 18.05 24.43 21.53
N VAL A 7 16.76 24.56 21.20
CA VAL A 7 16.30 24.86 19.84
C VAL A 7 16.75 26.26 19.40
N LYS A 8 16.61 27.30 20.25
CA LYS A 8 17.10 28.66 19.94
C LYS A 8 18.60 28.73 19.68
N PHE A 9 19.39 27.92 20.39
CA PHE A 9 20.84 27.82 20.19
C PHE A 9 21.18 27.19 18.82
N LEU A 10 20.50 26.10 18.46
CA LEU A 10 20.70 25.41 17.16
C LEU A 10 20.23 26.23 15.95
N THR A 11 19.15 27.01 16.07
CA THR A 11 18.68 27.88 14.97
C THR A 11 19.61 29.07 14.70
N ASN A 12 20.20 29.66 15.73
CA ASN A 12 21.14 30.77 15.57
C ASN A 12 22.50 30.32 14.99
N LEU A 13 23.00 29.15 15.38
CA LEU A 13 24.26 28.61 14.84
C LEU A 13 24.17 28.22 13.36
N THR A 14 23.02 27.68 12.93
CA THR A 14 22.83 27.27 11.52
C THR A 14 22.63 28.46 10.58
N THR A 15 21.83 29.46 10.99
CA THR A 15 21.61 30.68 10.17
C THR A 15 22.88 31.51 9.98
N ILE A 16 23.68 31.72 11.02
CA ILE A 16 24.93 32.52 10.92
C ILE A 16 25.98 31.80 10.06
N SER A 17 26.11 30.48 10.20
CA SER A 17 27.01 29.65 9.38
C SER A 17 26.70 29.74 7.88
N ILE A 18 25.42 29.64 7.51
CA ILE A 18 24.96 29.73 6.12
C ILE A 18 25.15 31.15 5.57
N LEU A 19 24.82 32.19 6.34
CA LEU A 19 25.00 33.59 5.91
C LEU A 19 26.47 34.00 5.74
N GLN A 20 27.41 33.39 6.48
CA GLN A 20 28.84 33.66 6.32
C GLN A 20 29.45 32.90 5.14
N SER A 21 29.02 31.67 4.86
CA SER A 21 29.53 30.86 3.74
C SER A 21 29.01 31.29 2.37
N VAL A 22 27.86 31.98 2.30
CA VAL A 22 27.31 32.53 1.05
C VAL A 22 28.03 33.82 0.56
N ARG A 23 28.84 34.48 1.40
CA ARG A 23 29.53 35.74 1.03
C ARG A 23 30.87 35.58 0.28
N THR A 24 31.34 34.36 0.02
CA THR A 24 32.71 34.10 -0.44
C THR A 24 32.81 33.24 -1.71
N ILE A 25 31.74 33.17 -2.51
CA ILE A 25 31.77 32.47 -3.81
C ILE A 25 31.82 33.51 -4.93
N ASP A 26 32.94 33.53 -5.66
CA ASP A 26 33.24 34.49 -6.74
C ASP A 26 32.43 34.16 -8.01
N GLU A 27 31.67 35.15 -8.51
CA GLU A 27 30.72 35.01 -9.62
C GLU A 27 31.40 34.55 -10.93
N ASN A 28 32.67 34.88 -11.13
CA ASN A 28 33.35 34.74 -12.43
C ASN A 28 33.80 33.31 -12.79
N ILE A 29 33.76 32.35 -11.85
CA ILE A 29 34.24 30.98 -12.09
C ILE A 29 33.14 30.08 -12.68
N PHE A 30 31.86 30.37 -12.41
CA PHE A 30 30.75 29.48 -12.74
C PHE A 30 30.11 29.70 -14.13
N ASP A 31 30.19 30.92 -14.68
CA ASP A 31 29.58 31.25 -15.98
C ASP A 31 30.12 30.44 -17.18
N LYS A 32 31.33 29.88 -17.09
CA LYS A 32 31.98 29.16 -18.20
C LYS A 32 31.42 27.75 -18.48
N GLN A 33 30.55 27.19 -17.65
CA GLN A 33 29.98 25.84 -17.86
C GLN A 33 28.49 25.81 -18.22
N ALA A 34 27.77 26.94 -18.15
CA ALA A 34 26.31 26.97 -18.33
C ALA A 34 25.80 26.93 -19.79
N GLY A 35 26.69 26.86 -20.79
CA GLY A 35 26.35 27.12 -22.20
C GLY A 35 25.66 26.00 -22.99
N LEU A 36 24.96 25.03 -22.37
CA LEU A 36 24.58 23.77 -23.05
C LEU A 36 23.11 23.31 -22.99
N MET A 37 22.21 24.01 -22.30
CA MET A 37 20.74 23.89 -22.52
C MET A 37 20.04 25.22 -22.26
N ASN A 38 19.67 25.95 -23.33
CA ASN A 38 18.82 27.14 -23.22
C ASN A 38 17.33 26.76 -23.33
N PHE A 39 16.59 26.89 -22.24
CA PHE A 39 15.12 26.91 -22.27
C PHE A 39 14.66 28.39 -22.36
N PRO A 40 14.31 28.91 -23.54
CA PRO A 40 13.97 30.33 -23.69
C PRO A 40 12.74 30.76 -22.89
N ASP A 41 11.80 29.84 -22.64
CA ASP A 41 10.53 30.15 -21.95
C ASP A 41 10.63 30.40 -20.44
N THR A 42 11.73 29.98 -19.80
CA THR A 42 11.90 30.09 -18.34
C THR A 42 11.82 31.53 -17.83
N ASP A 43 12.21 32.50 -18.67
CA ASP A 43 12.19 33.93 -18.36
C ASP A 43 11.23 34.76 -19.26
N LEU A 44 10.61 34.18 -20.30
CA LEU A 44 9.71 34.91 -21.23
C LEU A 44 8.36 35.27 -20.57
N PRO A 45 7.92 36.55 -20.57
CA PRO A 45 6.58 36.95 -20.15
C PRO A 45 5.45 36.24 -20.91
N THR A 46 4.27 36.13 -20.28
CA THR A 46 3.09 35.46 -20.88
C THR A 46 2.73 35.95 -22.29
N LEU A 47 2.79 37.26 -22.54
CA LEU A 47 2.51 37.84 -23.86
C LEU A 47 3.50 37.39 -24.94
N ASP A 48 4.78 37.31 -24.58
CA ASP A 48 5.84 36.92 -25.50
C ASP A 48 5.78 35.41 -25.78
N MET A 49 5.44 34.60 -24.78
CA MET A 49 5.12 33.18 -24.97
C MET A 49 3.95 32.99 -25.96
N ILE A 50 2.83 33.72 -25.77
CA ILE A 50 1.68 33.67 -26.69
C ILE A 50 2.06 34.09 -28.11
N THR A 51 2.78 35.20 -28.25
CA THR A 51 3.18 35.76 -29.54
C THR A 51 4.12 34.82 -30.28
N ARG A 52 5.07 34.19 -29.58
CA ARG A 52 6.05 33.26 -30.15
C ARG A 52 5.42 31.95 -30.64
N GLU A 53 4.35 31.47 -30.00
CA GLU A 53 3.57 30.32 -30.47
C GLU A 53 2.68 30.65 -31.70
N GLY A 54 2.68 31.91 -32.15
CA GLY A 54 2.03 32.39 -33.37
C GLY A 54 0.61 32.92 -33.16
N TYR A 55 0.25 33.31 -31.94
CA TYR A 55 -1.07 33.88 -31.61
C TYR A 55 -0.99 35.40 -31.42
N PRO A 56 -2.07 36.15 -31.73
CA PRO A 56 -2.17 37.53 -31.30
C PRO A 56 -2.24 37.60 -29.76
N ALA A 57 -1.62 38.61 -29.17
CA ALA A 57 -1.58 38.82 -27.72
C ALA A 57 -1.90 40.29 -27.38
N GLU A 58 -2.81 40.51 -26.44
CA GLU A 58 -3.12 41.84 -25.90
C GLU A 58 -2.96 41.86 -24.38
N ALA A 59 -2.61 43.04 -23.84
CA ALA A 59 -2.54 43.30 -22.40
C ALA A 59 -3.53 44.41 -22.03
N HIS A 60 -4.33 44.19 -20.99
CA HIS A 60 -5.38 45.10 -20.53
C HIS A 60 -5.20 45.39 -19.05
N VAL A 61 -4.93 46.64 -18.69
CA VAL A 61 -4.84 47.07 -17.28
C VAL A 61 -6.21 47.52 -16.77
N VAL A 62 -6.72 46.84 -15.75
CA VAL A 62 -8.01 47.11 -15.13
C VAL A 62 -7.79 47.62 -13.70
N THR A 63 -8.53 48.64 -13.25
CA THR A 63 -8.53 49.03 -11.83
C THR A 63 -9.66 48.35 -11.08
N THR A 64 -9.38 47.84 -9.88
CA THR A 64 -10.39 47.41 -8.91
C THR A 64 -11.03 48.59 -8.16
N ASP A 65 -12.19 48.36 -7.54
CA ASP A 65 -12.89 49.37 -6.72
C ASP A 65 -12.03 49.90 -5.56
N ASP A 66 -11.19 49.04 -4.98
CA ASP A 66 -10.27 49.38 -3.88
C ASP A 66 -8.91 49.94 -4.34
N GLY A 67 -8.63 49.97 -5.65
CA GLY A 67 -7.53 50.74 -6.25
C GLY A 67 -6.32 49.96 -6.78
N TYR A 68 -6.35 48.61 -6.76
CA TYR A 68 -5.31 47.77 -7.37
C TYR A 68 -5.39 47.83 -8.89
N LEU A 69 -4.24 47.63 -9.54
CA LEU A 69 -4.12 47.57 -11.00
C LEU A 69 -3.79 46.13 -11.41
N LEU A 70 -4.69 45.52 -12.17
CA LEU A 70 -4.62 44.14 -12.62
C LEU A 70 -4.30 44.08 -14.10
N THR A 71 -3.28 43.33 -14.49
CA THR A 71 -2.95 43.12 -15.90
C THR A 71 -3.61 41.82 -16.38
N LEU A 72 -4.61 41.93 -17.24
CA LEU A 72 -5.21 40.78 -17.93
C LEU A 72 -4.48 40.55 -19.26
N HIS A 73 -4.20 39.29 -19.59
CA HIS A 73 -3.68 38.91 -20.90
C HIS A 73 -4.82 38.33 -21.74
N ARG A 74 -4.79 38.53 -23.06
CA ARG A 74 -5.85 38.09 -23.96
C ARG A 74 -5.27 37.54 -25.27
N ILE A 75 -5.85 36.45 -25.74
CA ILE A 75 -5.73 35.98 -27.14
C ILE A 75 -7.04 36.40 -27.83
N PRO A 76 -7.05 37.50 -28.60
CA PRO A 76 -8.29 38.06 -29.13
C PRO A 76 -8.95 37.14 -30.16
N GLY A 77 -10.25 36.88 -29.93
CA GLY A 77 -11.11 36.22 -30.91
C GLY A 77 -11.56 37.15 -32.04
N LEU A 78 -12.31 36.61 -33.00
CA LEU A 78 -12.95 37.40 -34.05
C LEU A 78 -14.08 38.28 -33.47
N PRO A 79 -14.50 39.36 -34.16
CA PRO A 79 -15.66 40.15 -33.74
C PRO A 79 -16.90 39.28 -33.58
N GLY A 80 -17.46 39.24 -32.37
CA GLY A 80 -18.59 38.37 -32.03
C GLY A 80 -18.22 36.99 -31.47
N SER A 81 -16.94 36.66 -31.29
CA SER A 81 -16.51 35.46 -30.54
C SER A 81 -17.00 35.51 -29.09
N SER A 82 -17.39 34.34 -28.55
CA SER A 82 -17.79 34.25 -27.13
C SER A 82 -16.57 34.32 -26.20
N PRO A 83 -16.63 35.12 -25.12
CA PRO A 83 -15.52 35.29 -24.19
C PRO A 83 -15.41 34.13 -23.19
N ILE A 84 -14.19 33.62 -23.03
CA ILE A 84 -13.81 32.68 -21.97
C ILE A 84 -12.80 33.37 -21.07
N PHE A 85 -13.07 33.40 -19.76
CA PHE A 85 -12.14 33.93 -18.76
C PHE A 85 -11.55 32.80 -17.93
N ILE A 86 -10.22 32.72 -17.89
CA ILE A 86 -9.47 31.64 -17.25
C ILE A 86 -8.64 32.22 -16.10
N GLN A 87 -8.83 31.69 -14.89
CA GLN A 87 -8.20 32.17 -13.66
C GLN A 87 -7.25 31.12 -13.05
N HIS A 88 -6.03 31.55 -12.75
CA HIS A 88 -4.96 30.73 -12.17
C HIS A 88 -5.21 30.30 -10.71
N GLY A 89 -4.35 29.40 -10.22
CA GLY A 89 -4.39 28.86 -8.87
C GLY A 89 -3.67 29.71 -7.82
N PHE A 90 -3.54 29.15 -6.61
CA PHE A 90 -2.75 29.75 -5.53
C PHE A 90 -1.26 29.84 -5.94
N LEU A 91 -0.60 30.98 -5.67
CA LEU A 91 0.75 31.33 -6.14
C LEU A 91 0.98 31.32 -7.66
N GLY A 92 -0.08 31.13 -8.46
CA GLY A 92 -0.01 31.08 -9.91
C GLY A 92 -0.13 32.42 -10.62
N SER A 93 -0.15 32.36 -11.94
CA SER A 93 -0.33 33.49 -12.85
C SER A 93 -0.99 33.09 -14.17
N SER A 94 -1.20 34.05 -15.06
CA SER A 94 -1.58 33.77 -16.45
C SER A 94 -0.58 32.88 -17.22
N ALA A 95 0.68 32.75 -16.77
CA ALA A 95 1.70 31.92 -17.41
C ALA A 95 1.37 30.41 -17.31
N ASP A 96 0.82 29.97 -16.18
CA ASP A 96 0.52 28.57 -15.84
C ASP A 96 -0.29 27.88 -16.95
N TRP A 97 -1.14 28.65 -17.63
CA TRP A 97 -2.03 28.19 -18.70
C TRP A 97 -1.39 28.03 -20.06
N VAL A 98 -0.23 28.66 -20.33
CA VAL A 98 0.42 28.70 -21.65
C VAL A 98 1.72 27.91 -21.74
N ILE A 99 2.36 27.59 -20.61
CA ILE A 99 3.67 26.90 -20.53
C ILE A 99 3.73 25.56 -21.28
N SER A 100 2.60 24.89 -21.50
CA SER A 100 2.56 23.60 -22.24
C SER A 100 2.57 23.73 -23.78
N GLY A 101 2.54 24.95 -24.32
CA GLY A 101 2.68 25.24 -25.75
C GLY A 101 1.44 24.95 -26.61
N ARG A 102 1.47 25.42 -27.86
CA ARG A 102 0.32 25.49 -28.79
C ARG A 102 -0.63 24.29 -28.79
N ASN A 103 -0.08 23.08 -28.88
CA ASN A 103 -0.86 21.84 -29.09
C ASN A 103 -1.41 21.22 -27.79
N ARG A 104 -1.20 21.83 -26.62
CA ARG A 104 -1.59 21.29 -25.31
C ARG A 104 -2.21 22.31 -24.37
N ALA A 105 -1.77 23.56 -24.42
CA ALA A 105 -2.25 24.60 -23.52
C ALA A 105 -3.69 25.00 -23.86
N LEU A 106 -4.58 24.93 -22.86
CA LEU A 106 -6.02 25.19 -23.00
C LEU A 106 -6.35 26.53 -23.68
N PRO A 107 -5.65 27.66 -23.43
CA PRO A 107 -5.93 28.92 -24.11
C PRO A 107 -5.76 28.84 -25.63
N TYR A 108 -4.73 28.17 -26.12
CA TYR A 108 -4.45 28.02 -27.55
C TYR A 108 -5.50 27.13 -28.22
N LEU A 109 -5.86 26.01 -27.58
CA LEU A 109 -6.92 25.12 -28.06
C LEU A 109 -8.27 25.85 -28.16
N LEU A 110 -8.59 26.75 -27.22
CA LEU A 110 -9.80 27.56 -27.26
C LEU A 110 -9.73 28.66 -28.34
N ALA A 111 -8.58 29.30 -28.51
CA ALA A 111 -8.36 30.29 -29.57
C ALA A 111 -8.48 29.65 -30.98
N ASP A 112 -7.93 28.44 -31.17
CA ASP A 112 -8.07 27.67 -32.42
C ASP A 112 -9.54 27.25 -32.70
N GLN A 113 -10.39 27.15 -31.67
CA GLN A 113 -11.85 26.97 -31.82
C GLN A 113 -12.61 28.30 -31.98
N GLY A 114 -11.91 29.43 -32.10
CA GLY A 114 -12.50 30.74 -32.37
C GLY A 114 -13.09 31.46 -31.15
N TYR A 115 -12.74 31.06 -29.92
CA TYR A 115 -13.15 31.79 -28.71
C TYR A 115 -12.29 33.03 -28.47
N ASP A 116 -12.85 34.00 -27.74
CA ASP A 116 -12.11 35.17 -27.24
C ASP A 116 -11.56 34.85 -25.85
N VAL A 117 -10.24 34.61 -25.73
CA VAL A 117 -9.67 33.98 -24.53
C VAL A 117 -8.97 35.02 -23.65
N TRP A 118 -9.40 35.12 -22.40
CA TRP A 118 -8.88 36.03 -21.39
C TRP A 118 -8.24 35.27 -20.24
N LEU A 119 -7.03 35.67 -19.85
CA LEU A 119 -6.24 35.09 -18.76
C LEU A 119 -6.14 36.12 -17.63
N GLY A 120 -6.74 35.79 -16.48
CA GLY A 120 -6.72 36.63 -15.29
C GLY A 120 -5.38 36.58 -14.55
N ASN A 121 -5.05 37.68 -13.85
CA ASN A 121 -3.97 37.75 -12.87
C ASN A 121 -4.49 38.44 -11.60
N ALA A 122 -4.34 37.80 -10.44
CA ALA A 122 -4.78 38.33 -9.15
C ALA A 122 -3.78 39.36 -8.58
N ARG A 123 -4.28 40.29 -7.76
CA ARG A 123 -3.47 41.31 -7.07
C ARG A 123 -2.22 40.73 -6.38
N GLY A 124 -1.12 41.46 -6.48
CA GLY A 124 0.15 41.10 -5.83
C GLY A 124 0.97 40.00 -6.51
N ASN A 125 0.40 39.26 -7.48
CA ASN A 125 1.20 38.41 -8.35
C ASN A 125 2.08 39.27 -9.28
N ILE A 126 3.09 38.67 -9.91
CA ILE A 126 4.09 39.37 -10.73
C ILE A 126 3.52 40.32 -11.81
N TYR A 127 2.35 40.02 -12.40
CA TYR A 127 1.74 40.85 -13.45
C TYR A 127 0.80 41.93 -12.90
N SER A 128 0.37 41.82 -11.64
CA SER A 128 -0.65 42.66 -11.00
C SER A 128 -0.16 43.25 -9.67
N LYS A 129 1.13 43.61 -9.59
CA LYS A 129 1.77 44.18 -8.39
C LYS A 129 1.81 45.71 -8.40
N ALA A 130 0.65 46.36 -8.58
CA ALA A 130 0.55 47.81 -8.58
C ALA A 130 -0.77 48.32 -7.98
N HIS A 131 -0.76 49.53 -7.40
CA HIS A 131 -1.91 50.16 -6.75
C HIS A 131 -1.87 51.68 -6.95
N LYS A 132 -3.03 52.34 -7.10
CA LYS A 132 -3.13 53.79 -7.42
C LYS A 132 -2.50 54.74 -6.39
N LYS A 133 -2.33 54.32 -5.14
CA LYS A 133 -1.94 55.19 -4.00
C LYS A 133 -0.98 54.58 -2.96
N ILE A 134 -0.65 53.30 -3.06
CA ILE A 134 0.05 52.56 -1.99
C ILE A 134 1.27 51.87 -2.62
N SER A 135 2.45 52.04 -2.04
CA SER A 135 3.67 51.35 -2.49
C SER A 135 3.61 49.87 -2.15
N THR A 136 4.27 49.03 -2.95
CA THR A 136 4.49 47.60 -2.67
C THR A 136 5.29 47.36 -1.39
N ASP A 137 6.01 48.37 -0.90
CA ASP A 137 6.78 48.31 0.36
C ASP A 137 5.91 48.56 1.61
N ASP A 138 4.72 49.14 1.45
CA ASP A 138 3.76 49.35 2.55
C ASP A 138 3.03 48.03 2.85
N SER A 139 2.99 47.62 4.11
CA SER A 139 2.27 46.41 4.54
C SER A 139 0.77 46.45 4.19
N LYS A 140 0.18 47.64 4.03
CA LYS A 140 -1.20 47.83 3.56
C LYS A 140 -1.44 47.33 2.14
N PHE A 141 -0.42 47.34 1.27
CA PHE A 141 -0.52 46.76 -0.08
C PHE A 141 -0.73 45.23 -0.03
N TRP A 142 -0.34 44.58 1.07
CA TRP A 142 -0.41 43.13 1.23
C TRP A 142 -1.55 42.67 2.16
N ASP A 143 -2.42 43.58 2.63
CA ASP A 143 -3.54 43.24 3.52
C ASP A 143 -4.79 42.69 2.77
N PHE A 144 -4.56 41.82 1.79
CA PHE A 144 -5.61 41.12 1.04
C PHE A 144 -5.54 39.59 1.22
N SER A 145 -6.62 38.90 0.89
CA SER A 145 -6.72 37.44 0.83
C SER A 145 -7.46 37.01 -0.45
N PHE A 146 -7.75 35.71 -0.62
CA PHE A 146 -8.63 35.25 -1.69
C PHE A 146 -10.05 35.86 -1.63
N HIS A 147 -10.48 36.39 -0.48
CA HIS A 147 -11.74 37.14 -0.35
C HIS A 147 -11.72 38.40 -1.19
N GLU A 148 -10.74 39.27 -0.98
CA GLU A 148 -10.60 40.51 -1.73
C GLU A 148 -10.35 40.25 -3.22
N MET A 149 -9.67 39.15 -3.58
CA MET A 149 -9.54 38.70 -4.98
C MET A 149 -10.90 38.29 -5.60
N GLY A 150 -11.74 37.55 -4.86
CA GLY A 150 -13.09 37.21 -5.31
C GLY A 150 -14.05 38.40 -5.34
N PHE A 151 -13.91 39.34 -4.39
CA PHE A 151 -14.86 40.45 -4.18
C PHE A 151 -14.54 41.72 -4.99
N TYR A 152 -13.28 41.92 -5.37
CA TYR A 152 -12.83 43.09 -6.13
C TYR A 152 -12.15 42.73 -7.47
N ASP A 153 -11.21 41.77 -7.50
CA ASP A 153 -10.44 41.49 -8.71
C ASP A 153 -11.31 40.87 -9.81
N LEU A 154 -12.04 39.79 -9.49
CA LEU A 154 -12.94 39.17 -10.46
C LEU A 154 -14.05 40.12 -10.93
N PRO A 155 -14.75 40.88 -10.06
CA PRO A 155 -15.69 41.91 -10.49
C PRO A 155 -15.14 42.92 -11.48
N ALA A 156 -13.93 43.45 -11.25
CA ALA A 156 -13.30 44.39 -12.15
C ALA A 156 -12.98 43.73 -13.51
N ALA A 157 -12.35 42.55 -13.49
CA ALA A 157 -11.95 41.83 -14.69
C ALA A 157 -13.15 41.37 -15.54
N ILE A 158 -14.16 40.75 -14.91
CA ILE A 158 -15.38 40.28 -15.58
C ILE A 158 -16.18 41.44 -16.16
N THR A 159 -16.23 42.60 -15.49
CA THR A 159 -16.89 43.80 -16.03
C THR A 159 -16.15 44.36 -17.24
N HIS A 160 -14.81 44.41 -17.21
CA HIS A 160 -13.99 44.82 -18.36
C HIS A 160 -14.23 43.92 -19.59
N VAL A 161 -14.13 42.59 -19.41
CA VAL A 161 -14.38 41.62 -20.49
C VAL A 161 -15.81 41.69 -20.99
N LYS A 162 -16.80 41.91 -20.10
CA LYS A 162 -18.21 42.09 -20.47
C LYS A 162 -18.41 43.33 -21.35
N ASN A 163 -17.74 44.44 -21.02
CA ASN A 163 -17.84 45.69 -21.77
C ASN A 163 -17.22 45.60 -23.17
N ILE A 164 -16.11 44.86 -23.32
CA ILE A 164 -15.45 44.66 -24.63
C ILE A 164 -16.23 43.66 -25.50
N SER A 165 -16.63 42.52 -24.95
CA SER A 165 -17.25 41.42 -25.72
C SER A 165 -18.75 41.61 -25.97
N GLY A 166 -19.45 42.36 -25.13
CA GLY A 166 -20.92 42.46 -25.11
C GLY A 166 -21.65 41.18 -24.67
N GLN A 167 -20.99 40.02 -24.60
CA GLN A 167 -21.61 38.70 -24.38
C GLN A 167 -21.59 38.24 -22.91
N LYS A 168 -22.16 37.07 -22.60
CA LYS A 168 -21.97 36.44 -21.28
C LYS A 168 -20.71 35.57 -21.31
N ILE A 169 -19.99 35.54 -20.20
CA ILE A 169 -18.65 34.93 -20.09
C ILE A 169 -18.76 33.48 -19.61
N ILE A 170 -17.96 32.59 -20.19
CA ILE A 170 -17.69 31.27 -19.61
C ILE A 170 -16.47 31.41 -18.70
N TYR A 171 -16.59 31.02 -17.43
CA TYR A 171 -15.51 31.12 -16.47
C TYR A 171 -14.85 29.75 -16.26
N ILE A 172 -13.51 29.70 -16.26
CA ILE A 172 -12.71 28.52 -15.94
C ILE A 172 -11.76 28.89 -14.80
N GLY A 173 -11.94 28.28 -13.62
CA GLY A 173 -11.06 28.49 -12.46
C GLY A 173 -10.26 27.24 -12.14
N HIS A 174 -8.96 27.39 -11.87
CA HIS A 174 -8.12 26.35 -11.27
C HIS A 174 -7.85 26.65 -9.80
N SER A 175 -7.98 25.67 -8.90
CA SER A 175 -7.55 25.79 -7.50
C SER A 175 -8.17 27.04 -6.84
N MET A 176 -7.37 27.98 -6.32
CA MET A 176 -7.84 29.27 -5.77
C MET A 176 -8.73 30.08 -6.72
N GLY A 177 -8.54 29.96 -8.03
CA GLY A 177 -9.44 30.55 -9.03
C GLY A 177 -10.88 30.03 -8.93
N THR A 178 -11.11 28.84 -8.38
CA THR A 178 -12.46 28.35 -8.03
C THR A 178 -12.99 29.04 -6.77
N THR A 179 -12.18 29.14 -5.72
CA THR A 179 -12.47 29.83 -4.45
C THR A 179 -12.91 31.28 -4.69
N MET A 180 -12.13 32.03 -5.48
CA MET A 180 -12.45 33.40 -5.90
C MET A 180 -13.80 33.48 -6.63
N SER A 181 -14.08 32.51 -7.50
CA SER A 181 -15.31 32.50 -8.31
C SER A 181 -16.57 32.26 -7.48
N TYR A 182 -16.50 31.46 -6.42
CA TYR A 182 -17.63 31.23 -5.53
C TYR A 182 -17.92 32.47 -4.66
N ILE A 183 -16.88 33.16 -4.19
CA ILE A 183 -17.01 34.43 -3.44
C ILE A 183 -17.61 35.52 -4.34
N MET A 184 -17.13 35.65 -5.58
CA MET A 184 -17.73 36.56 -6.56
C MET A 184 -19.21 36.22 -6.82
N ALA A 185 -19.54 34.94 -6.92
CA ALA A 185 -20.91 34.51 -7.18
C ALA A 185 -21.87 34.66 -5.96
N SER A 186 -21.38 34.51 -4.73
CA SER A 186 -22.20 34.67 -3.51
C SER A 186 -22.33 36.13 -3.06
N GLU A 187 -21.23 36.91 -3.13
CA GLU A 187 -21.17 38.27 -2.59
C GLU A 187 -21.40 39.37 -3.65
N ARG A 188 -21.21 39.07 -4.94
CA ARG A 188 -21.38 40.02 -6.07
C ARG A 188 -22.35 39.50 -7.14
N PRO A 189 -23.62 39.20 -6.78
CA PRO A 189 -24.63 38.72 -7.74
C PRO A 189 -24.91 39.72 -8.88
N ASP A 190 -24.63 41.00 -8.65
CA ASP A 190 -24.69 42.08 -9.64
C ASP A 190 -23.75 41.86 -10.83
N VAL A 191 -22.58 41.24 -10.59
CA VAL A 191 -21.62 40.82 -11.62
C VAL A 191 -21.86 39.38 -12.04
N ALA A 192 -22.15 38.48 -11.09
CA ALA A 192 -22.31 37.04 -11.33
C ALA A 192 -23.31 36.73 -12.47
N LYS A 193 -24.37 37.54 -12.64
CA LYS A 193 -25.34 37.46 -13.74
C LYS A 193 -24.74 37.53 -15.16
N ASN A 194 -23.54 38.08 -15.31
CA ASN A 194 -22.79 38.18 -16.57
C ASN A 194 -22.04 36.88 -16.92
N ILE A 195 -21.89 35.96 -15.96
CA ILE A 195 -21.36 34.62 -16.20
C ILE A 195 -22.48 33.74 -16.75
N ARG A 196 -22.17 32.95 -17.79
CA ARG A 196 -23.06 31.95 -18.38
C ARG A 196 -22.91 30.59 -17.71
N PHE A 197 -21.68 30.22 -17.39
CA PHE A 197 -21.29 28.89 -16.93
C PHE A 197 -19.94 28.95 -16.21
N MET A 198 -19.74 28.07 -15.22
CA MET A 198 -18.49 27.95 -14.47
C MET A 198 -17.92 26.52 -14.60
N MET A 199 -16.64 26.42 -14.96
CA MET A 199 -15.85 25.20 -14.89
C MET A 199 -14.86 25.32 -13.72
N SER A 200 -14.97 24.43 -12.76
CA SER A 200 -14.14 24.41 -11.56
C SER A 200 -13.17 23.24 -11.60
N LEU A 201 -11.90 23.54 -11.85
CA LEU A 201 -10.81 22.57 -11.95
C LEU A 201 -10.05 22.53 -10.62
N ALA A 202 -9.92 21.34 -10.01
CA ALA A 202 -9.36 21.15 -8.67
C ALA A 202 -9.99 22.09 -7.61
N PRO A 203 -11.31 21.99 -7.34
CA PRO A 203 -12.03 22.95 -6.50
C PRO A 203 -11.60 22.90 -5.03
N VAL A 204 -11.13 24.04 -4.49
CA VAL A 204 -10.65 24.17 -3.11
C VAL A 204 -11.40 25.27 -2.34
N ALA A 205 -12.68 25.01 -2.06
CA ALA A 205 -13.51 25.84 -1.18
C ALA A 205 -13.66 25.27 0.24
N PHE A 206 -13.44 23.96 0.41
CA PHE A 206 -13.52 23.30 1.72
C PHE A 206 -12.28 22.43 1.90
N MET A 207 -11.45 22.77 2.90
CA MET A 207 -10.15 22.11 3.13
C MET A 207 -10.15 21.11 4.30
N SER A 208 -11.31 20.84 4.92
CA SER A 208 -11.46 19.98 6.10
C SER A 208 -10.97 18.53 5.94
N HIS A 209 -10.95 18.02 4.71
CA HIS A 209 -10.64 16.61 4.38
C HIS A 209 -9.38 16.43 3.52
N LEU A 210 -8.53 17.44 3.46
CA LEU A 210 -7.30 17.40 2.69
C LEU A 210 -6.34 16.29 3.21
N LYS A 211 -5.64 15.62 2.28
CA LYS A 211 -4.70 14.52 2.53
C LYS A 211 -3.25 15.01 2.75
N SER A 212 -2.94 16.23 2.28
CA SER A 212 -1.61 16.83 2.30
C SER A 212 -1.04 17.06 3.72
N PRO A 213 0.30 17.03 3.91
CA PRO A 213 0.94 17.42 5.18
C PRO A 213 0.59 18.83 5.66
N LEU A 214 0.06 19.71 4.79
CA LEU A 214 -0.53 21.00 5.15
C LEU A 214 -1.59 20.89 6.26
N ARG A 215 -2.26 19.75 6.43
CA ARG A 215 -3.22 19.52 7.52
C ARG A 215 -2.57 19.55 8.91
N ILE A 216 -1.30 19.14 9.00
CA ILE A 216 -0.53 19.13 10.25
C ILE A 216 0.06 20.51 10.52
N ILE A 217 0.46 21.23 9.47
CA ILE A 217 1.12 22.54 9.55
C ILE A 217 0.11 23.68 9.70
N GLY A 218 -1.07 23.58 9.08
CA GLY A 218 -2.13 24.60 9.07
C GLY A 218 -2.49 25.17 10.46
N PRO A 219 -2.71 24.34 11.49
CA PRO A 219 -2.96 24.82 12.85
C PRO A 219 -1.85 25.72 13.44
N PHE A 220 -0.60 25.57 13.00
CA PHE A 220 0.55 26.38 13.44
C PHE A 220 0.87 27.56 12.52
N ALA A 221 0.12 27.73 11.41
CA ALA A 221 0.39 28.79 10.43
C ALA A 221 0.20 30.20 11.01
N ASN A 222 -0.67 30.36 12.02
CA ASN A 222 -0.84 31.62 12.75
C ASN A 222 0.44 32.02 13.49
N ASP A 223 1.09 31.07 14.18
CA ASP A 223 2.34 31.33 14.92
C ASP A 223 3.50 31.62 13.95
N ILE A 224 3.63 30.81 12.90
CA ILE A 224 4.66 30.97 11.86
C ILE A 224 4.46 32.30 11.12
N SER A 225 3.22 32.68 10.81
CA SER A 225 2.92 33.95 10.15
C SER A 225 3.03 35.16 11.07
N TRP A 226 2.83 35.02 12.38
CA TRP A 226 3.11 36.10 13.34
C TRP A 226 4.60 36.43 13.32
N ILE A 227 5.47 35.41 13.32
CA ILE A 227 6.92 35.58 13.14
C ILE A 227 7.22 36.22 11.77
N ALA A 228 6.62 35.73 10.68
CA ALA A 228 6.83 36.27 9.33
C ALA A 228 6.47 37.77 9.21
N ARG A 229 5.35 38.19 9.81
CA ARG A 229 4.94 39.61 9.88
C ARG A 229 5.89 40.44 10.74
N LEU A 230 6.40 39.89 11.85
CA LEU A 230 7.39 40.54 12.72
C LEU A 230 8.74 40.80 12.04
N ILE A 231 9.13 39.96 11.08
CA ILE A 231 10.34 40.14 10.27
C ILE A 231 10.07 40.82 8.91
N GLY A 232 8.88 41.37 8.70
CA GLY A 232 8.54 42.19 7.52
C GLY A 232 8.14 41.42 6.25
N LEU A 233 7.94 40.11 6.31
CA LEU A 233 7.51 39.29 5.15
C LEU A 233 6.00 39.44 4.90
N ASN A 234 5.64 40.56 4.28
CA ASN A 234 4.28 40.87 3.84
C ASN A 234 3.91 40.15 2.53
N GLU A 235 4.88 40.04 1.60
CA GLU A 235 4.80 39.20 0.41
C GLU A 235 5.25 37.76 0.72
N PHE A 236 4.48 36.79 0.25
CA PHE A 236 4.76 35.36 0.38
C PHE A 236 5.21 34.78 -0.97
N LEU A 237 6.42 34.20 -0.97
CA LEU A 237 7.08 33.58 -2.12
C LEU A 237 7.07 34.43 -3.42
N PRO A 238 7.68 35.64 -3.41
CA PRO A 238 7.95 36.40 -4.63
C PRO A 238 8.80 35.59 -5.63
N ARG A 239 8.64 35.86 -6.93
CA ARG A 239 9.57 35.41 -8.00
C ARG A 239 10.93 36.13 -7.90
N GLY A 240 11.67 35.86 -6.82
CA GLY A 240 12.94 36.49 -6.50
C GLY A 240 14.17 35.71 -6.98
N ILE A 241 15.33 36.38 -7.01
CA ILE A 241 16.63 35.82 -7.46
C ILE A 241 16.96 34.50 -6.73
N PHE A 242 16.70 34.42 -5.43
CA PHE A 242 16.98 33.21 -4.65
C PHE A 242 16.16 31.98 -5.10
N ILE A 243 14.86 32.15 -5.38
CA ILE A 243 14.02 31.07 -5.91
C ILE A 243 14.40 30.74 -7.35
N LYS A 244 14.71 31.75 -8.19
CA LYS A 244 15.25 31.51 -9.54
C LYS A 244 16.56 30.73 -9.52
N MET A 245 17.48 30.99 -8.59
CA MET A 245 18.71 30.20 -8.44
C MET A 245 18.41 28.77 -7.97
N LEU A 246 17.50 28.58 -7.00
CA LEU A 246 17.08 27.26 -6.53
C LEU A 246 16.44 26.42 -7.65
N ALA A 247 15.59 27.04 -8.48
CA ALA A 247 14.99 26.40 -9.66
C ALA A 247 16.03 26.07 -10.74
N ARG A 248 16.90 27.04 -11.08
CA ARG A 248 17.86 26.96 -12.20
C ARG A 248 19.10 26.11 -11.90
N TYR A 249 19.46 25.92 -10.64
CA TYR A 249 20.66 25.18 -10.22
C TYR A 249 20.39 24.02 -9.25
N GLY A 250 19.17 23.88 -8.72
CA GLY A 250 18.79 22.79 -7.81
C GLY A 250 17.71 21.84 -8.37
N CYS A 251 17.20 22.11 -9.57
CA CYS A 251 16.24 21.26 -10.30
C CYS A 251 16.68 20.98 -11.75
N ASP A 252 17.87 21.40 -12.16
CA ASP A 252 18.31 21.39 -13.57
C ASP A 252 19.67 20.72 -13.80
N LEU A 253 20.32 20.17 -12.77
CA LEU A 253 21.54 19.37 -12.88
C LEU A 253 21.24 17.90 -12.52
N VAL A 254 21.16 17.05 -13.54
CA VAL A 254 20.98 15.58 -13.42
C VAL A 254 19.58 15.13 -12.97
N THR A 255 19.24 13.86 -13.21
CA THR A 255 17.92 13.26 -12.91
C THR A 255 17.50 13.35 -11.44
N VAL A 256 18.46 13.27 -10.52
CA VAL A 256 18.21 13.24 -9.07
C VAL A 256 17.56 14.54 -8.57
N GLU A 257 18.00 15.68 -9.09
CA GLU A 257 17.46 17.00 -8.72
C GLU A 257 16.03 17.19 -9.23
N ARG A 258 15.74 16.77 -10.46
CA ARG A 258 14.39 16.79 -11.04
C ARG A 258 13.42 15.94 -10.22
N ASP A 259 13.84 14.73 -9.83
CA ASP A 259 13.05 13.88 -8.94
C ASP A 259 12.86 14.54 -7.57
N ILE A 260 13.83 15.26 -7.00
CA ILE A 260 13.65 15.99 -5.72
C ILE A 260 12.59 17.09 -5.85
N CYS A 261 12.67 17.94 -6.87
CA CYS A 261 11.75 19.07 -7.02
C CYS A 261 10.31 18.62 -7.35
N GLU A 262 10.16 17.57 -8.16
CA GLU A 262 8.89 16.89 -8.41
C GLU A 262 8.31 16.27 -7.13
N ASN A 263 9.12 15.57 -6.33
CA ASN A 263 8.68 14.99 -5.05
C ASN A 263 8.20 16.08 -4.06
N ILE A 264 8.77 17.29 -4.08
CA ILE A 264 8.32 18.41 -3.24
C ILE A 264 6.93 18.89 -3.68
N LEU A 265 6.71 19.13 -4.97
CA LEU A 265 5.42 19.56 -5.51
C LEU A 265 4.32 18.50 -5.25
N PHE A 266 4.63 17.23 -5.50
CA PHE A 266 3.73 16.11 -5.21
C PHE A 266 3.45 15.90 -3.72
N THR A 267 4.39 16.23 -2.83
CA THR A 267 4.17 16.16 -1.37
C THR A 267 3.05 17.11 -0.94
N PHE A 268 2.87 18.25 -1.61
CA PHE A 268 1.80 19.19 -1.29
C PHE A 268 0.48 18.89 -2.01
N CYS A 269 0.51 18.59 -3.31
CA CYS A 269 -0.69 18.51 -4.15
C CYS A 269 -1.18 17.07 -4.44
N GLY A 270 -0.33 16.07 -4.26
CA GLY A 270 -0.60 14.67 -4.64
C GLY A 270 0.36 14.17 -5.72
N PHE A 271 0.61 12.85 -5.74
CA PHE A 271 1.58 12.21 -6.63
C PHE A 271 0.94 11.67 -7.90
N ASP A 272 1.40 12.12 -9.07
CA ASP A 272 1.06 11.54 -10.37
C ASP A 272 2.20 11.69 -11.40
N ALA A 273 3.30 10.98 -11.15
CA ALA A 273 4.54 11.05 -11.95
C ALA A 273 4.38 10.59 -13.41
N GLU A 274 3.36 9.78 -13.72
CA GLU A 274 3.10 9.30 -15.09
C GLU A 274 2.40 10.34 -15.95
N GLN A 275 1.59 11.22 -15.34
CA GLN A 275 0.91 12.32 -16.03
C GLN A 275 1.72 13.63 -16.04
N PHE A 276 2.77 13.75 -15.22
CA PHE A 276 3.58 14.96 -15.11
C PHE A 276 4.72 15.00 -16.14
N ASN A 277 4.69 15.96 -17.07
CA ASN A 277 5.76 16.11 -18.04
C ASN A 277 7.01 16.77 -17.44
N LYS A 278 7.93 15.95 -16.89
CA LYS A 278 9.19 16.40 -16.28
C LYS A 278 10.04 17.33 -17.15
N THR A 279 9.88 17.33 -18.49
CA THR A 279 10.64 18.25 -19.37
C THR A 279 10.20 19.71 -19.26
N LEU A 280 9.00 19.98 -18.74
CA LEU A 280 8.51 21.34 -18.51
C LEU A 280 8.91 21.89 -17.14
N LEU A 281 9.47 21.07 -16.25
CA LEU A 281 9.79 21.45 -14.87
C LEU A 281 10.67 22.71 -14.76
N PRO A 282 11.73 22.92 -15.58
CA PRO A 282 12.51 24.17 -15.54
C PRO A 282 11.69 25.41 -15.91
N VAL A 283 10.74 25.29 -16.85
CA VAL A 283 9.88 26.40 -17.28
C VAL A 283 8.79 26.67 -16.23
N ILE A 284 8.19 25.62 -15.66
CA ILE A 284 7.21 25.73 -14.56
C ILE A 284 7.84 26.45 -13.37
N LEU A 285 8.99 25.99 -12.88
CA LEU A 285 9.72 26.64 -11.77
C LEU A 285 10.34 28.00 -12.15
N GLY A 286 10.43 28.28 -13.46
CA GLY A 286 10.73 29.61 -13.96
C GLY A 286 9.64 30.62 -13.61
N HIS A 287 8.35 30.22 -13.68
CA HIS A 287 7.17 31.10 -13.52
C HIS A 287 6.43 30.95 -12.20
N GLU A 288 6.42 29.77 -11.59
CA GLU A 288 5.87 29.50 -10.27
C GLU A 288 6.99 29.43 -9.21
N PRO A 289 6.81 30.04 -8.01
CA PRO A 289 5.69 30.87 -7.57
C PRO A 289 5.73 32.30 -8.13
N ALA A 290 4.56 32.84 -8.44
CA ALA A 290 4.37 34.20 -8.96
C ALA A 290 4.12 35.28 -7.87
N GLY A 291 4.09 34.89 -6.60
CA GLY A 291 3.86 35.77 -5.43
C GLY A 291 2.38 35.93 -5.02
N THR A 292 2.15 36.13 -3.71
CA THR A 292 0.85 36.51 -3.12
C THR A 292 1.06 37.16 -1.74
N SER A 293 -0.01 37.58 -1.06
CA SER A 293 0.08 38.06 0.33
C SER A 293 0.25 36.93 1.34
N THR A 294 1.01 37.19 2.41
CA THR A 294 1.05 36.30 3.59
C THR A 294 -0.34 36.07 4.19
N LYS A 295 -1.25 37.06 4.12
CA LYS A 295 -2.64 36.95 4.59
C LYS A 295 -3.48 35.92 3.80
N THR A 296 -3.20 35.68 2.52
CA THR A 296 -3.85 34.62 1.74
C THR A 296 -3.52 33.23 2.31
N VAL A 297 -2.26 33.02 2.71
CA VAL A 297 -1.80 31.76 3.33
C VAL A 297 -2.51 31.49 4.66
N ILE A 298 -2.61 32.53 5.51
CA ILE A 298 -3.32 32.45 6.79
C ILE A 298 -4.80 32.12 6.56
N HIS A 299 -5.43 32.71 5.54
CA HIS A 299 -6.84 32.47 5.28
C HIS A 299 -7.11 31.00 4.91
N TYR A 300 -6.26 30.38 4.08
CA TYR A 300 -6.38 28.95 3.83
C TYR A 300 -6.08 28.11 5.07
N ALA A 301 -5.09 28.46 5.88
CA ALA A 301 -4.85 27.77 7.15
C ALA A 301 -6.04 27.83 8.12
N GLN A 302 -6.77 28.94 8.14
CA GLN A 302 -8.04 29.08 8.86
C GLN A 302 -9.12 28.14 8.32
N GLU A 303 -9.24 27.95 7.00
CA GLU A 303 -10.18 26.96 6.44
C GLU A 303 -9.81 25.52 6.78
N ILE A 304 -8.51 25.19 6.80
CA ILE A 304 -8.00 23.89 7.24
C ILE A 304 -8.37 23.62 8.71
N HIS A 305 -8.27 24.64 9.57
CA HIS A 305 -8.56 24.52 11.00
C HIS A 305 -10.07 24.53 11.31
N SER A 306 -10.83 25.47 10.74
CA SER A 306 -12.26 25.64 10.99
C SER A 306 -13.15 24.63 10.24
N GLY A 307 -12.65 24.08 9.12
CA GLY A 307 -13.40 23.24 8.20
C GLY A 307 -14.51 23.96 7.43
N LYS A 308 -14.55 25.30 7.47
CA LYS A 308 -15.61 26.14 6.90
C LYS A 308 -15.09 27.02 5.77
N PHE A 309 -15.92 27.21 4.74
CA PHE A 309 -15.72 28.23 3.72
C PHE A 309 -16.30 29.56 4.23
N GLN A 310 -15.43 30.46 4.68
CA GLN A 310 -15.84 31.64 5.46
C GLN A 310 -14.90 32.83 5.29
N ASN A 311 -15.33 33.99 5.78
CA ASN A 311 -14.51 35.20 5.79
C ASN A 311 -13.29 35.11 6.71
N PHE A 312 -12.32 36.02 6.52
CA PHE A 312 -11.09 36.05 7.30
C PHE A 312 -11.38 36.42 8.77
N ASP A 313 -10.80 35.66 9.70
CA ASP A 313 -10.88 35.88 11.13
C ASP A 313 -9.85 36.92 11.58
N TYR A 314 -10.32 38.09 12.00
CA TYR A 314 -9.46 39.17 12.52
C TYR A 314 -9.31 39.11 14.05
N GLY A 315 -9.86 38.09 14.70
CA GLY A 315 -10.06 38.00 16.16
C GLY A 315 -11.32 38.73 16.63
N GLU A 316 -11.90 38.25 17.73
CA GLU A 316 -13.22 38.64 18.26
C GLU A 316 -13.52 40.14 18.20
N THR A 317 -12.63 41.00 18.71
CA THR A 317 -12.85 42.44 18.77
C THR A 317 -12.93 43.10 17.39
N LYS A 318 -12.13 42.63 16.42
CA LYS A 318 -12.15 43.13 15.04
C LYS A 318 -13.26 42.49 14.21
N ASN A 319 -13.62 41.24 14.49
CA ASN A 319 -14.78 40.59 13.89
C ASN A 319 -16.07 41.31 14.31
N LEU A 320 -16.21 41.70 15.58
CA LEU A 320 -17.35 42.50 16.04
C LEU A 320 -17.41 43.84 15.30
N ALA A 321 -16.28 44.53 15.13
CA ALA A 321 -16.23 45.79 14.40
C ALA A 321 -16.45 45.67 12.87
N LYS A 322 -16.13 44.53 12.25
CA LYS A 322 -16.19 44.34 10.78
C LYS A 322 -17.42 43.55 10.31
N TYR A 323 -17.95 42.66 11.14
CA TYR A 323 -19.00 41.69 10.82
C TYR A 323 -20.18 41.70 11.79
N ASN A 324 -20.16 42.53 12.86
CA ASN A 324 -21.14 42.50 13.95
C ASN A 324 -21.29 41.11 14.62
N SER A 325 -20.23 40.30 14.59
CA SER A 325 -20.19 38.92 15.10
C SER A 325 -18.81 38.63 15.68
N SER A 326 -18.72 37.83 16.75
CA SER A 326 -17.42 37.41 17.32
C SER A 326 -16.65 36.45 16.40
N MET A 327 -17.36 35.66 15.60
CA MET A 327 -16.79 34.78 14.57
C MET A 327 -17.02 35.34 13.15
N PRO A 328 -16.13 35.06 12.19
CA PRO A 328 -16.35 35.45 10.80
C PRO A 328 -17.55 34.70 10.17
N PRO A 329 -18.37 35.37 9.35
CA PRO A 329 -19.51 34.72 8.68
C PRO A 329 -19.06 33.82 7.53
N SER A 330 -19.76 32.69 7.37
CA SER A 330 -19.58 31.76 6.24
C SER A 330 -20.14 32.35 4.94
N TYR A 331 -19.55 32.01 3.79
CA TYR A 331 -20.08 32.46 2.49
C TYR A 331 -21.39 31.73 2.17
N ASP A 332 -22.42 32.49 1.78
CA ASP A 332 -23.72 31.93 1.45
C ASP A 332 -23.74 31.40 0.02
N LEU A 333 -23.28 30.16 -0.13
CA LEU A 333 -23.26 29.45 -1.41
C LEU A 333 -24.65 29.25 -2.02
N SER A 334 -25.74 29.40 -1.25
CA SER A 334 -27.10 29.25 -1.80
C SER A 334 -27.54 30.42 -2.71
N LYS A 335 -26.80 31.54 -2.68
CA LYS A 335 -26.96 32.67 -3.61
C LYS A 335 -26.42 32.38 -5.02
N ILE A 336 -25.63 31.30 -5.20
CA ILE A 336 -24.95 30.99 -6.46
C ILE A 336 -25.92 30.35 -7.46
N ASN A 337 -26.48 31.17 -8.35
CA ASN A 337 -27.43 30.76 -9.39
C ASN A 337 -26.78 30.44 -10.76
N ILE A 338 -25.47 30.23 -10.81
CA ILE A 338 -24.72 29.90 -12.04
C ILE A 338 -24.56 28.38 -12.13
N PRO A 339 -24.79 27.73 -13.31
CA PRO A 339 -24.48 26.31 -13.45
C PRO A 339 -22.97 26.07 -13.40
N ILE A 340 -22.53 25.17 -12.53
CA ILE A 340 -21.12 24.81 -12.29
C ILE A 340 -20.87 23.35 -12.69
N ALA A 341 -19.78 23.08 -13.42
CA ALA A 341 -19.20 21.76 -13.56
C ALA A 341 -17.93 21.62 -12.70
N PHE A 342 -17.85 20.56 -11.91
CA PHE A 342 -16.69 20.25 -11.06
C PHE A 342 -15.83 19.17 -11.70
N PHE A 343 -14.53 19.42 -11.79
CA PHE A 343 -13.51 18.48 -12.26
C PHE A 343 -12.45 18.33 -11.16
N TYR A 344 -12.25 17.11 -10.69
CA TYR A 344 -11.29 16.77 -9.63
C TYR A 344 -10.65 15.40 -9.92
N SER A 345 -9.54 15.10 -9.24
CA SER A 345 -8.85 13.81 -9.30
C SER A 345 -8.87 13.12 -7.93
N ASP A 346 -9.01 11.79 -7.90
CA ASP A 346 -8.92 11.01 -6.65
C ASP A 346 -7.53 11.13 -5.98
N ASN A 347 -6.50 11.41 -6.78
CA ASN A 347 -5.12 11.63 -6.35
C ASN A 347 -4.82 13.06 -5.90
N ASP A 348 -5.75 14.01 -6.09
CA ASP A 348 -5.64 15.36 -5.53
C ASP A 348 -5.68 15.30 -4.00
N TRP A 349 -4.65 15.87 -3.36
CA TRP A 349 -4.51 15.90 -1.90
C TRP A 349 -5.11 17.16 -1.26
N LEU A 350 -5.47 18.17 -2.06
CA LEU A 350 -6.09 19.42 -1.65
C LEU A 350 -7.62 19.36 -1.86
N ALA A 351 -8.07 18.92 -3.03
CA ALA A 351 -9.49 18.73 -3.38
C ALA A 351 -9.96 17.27 -3.22
N SER A 352 -9.67 16.65 -2.06
CA SER A 352 -9.96 15.23 -1.83
C SER A 352 -11.47 14.93 -1.84
N PRO A 353 -11.97 14.06 -2.75
CA PRO A 353 -13.36 13.63 -2.72
C PRO A 353 -13.63 12.77 -1.48
N LEU A 354 -14.69 13.10 -0.74
CA LEU A 354 -15.22 12.20 0.28
C LEU A 354 -15.89 11.03 -0.44
N MET A 355 -15.33 9.81 -0.34
CA MET A 355 -16.01 8.61 -0.81
C MET A 355 -17.26 8.39 0.07
N PRO A 356 -18.48 8.50 -0.49
CA PRO A 356 -19.68 8.56 0.31
C PRO A 356 -20.14 7.14 0.71
N PRO A 357 -20.70 6.97 1.91
CA PRO A 357 -21.29 5.71 2.34
C PRO A 357 -22.53 5.34 1.52
N TYR A 358 -23.14 4.19 1.81
CA TYR A 358 -24.42 3.74 1.21
C TYR A 358 -25.52 4.82 1.27
N SER A 359 -25.54 5.62 2.33
CA SER A 359 -26.39 6.82 2.49
C SER A 359 -25.66 7.86 3.35
N SER A 360 -25.54 9.10 2.87
CA SER A 360 -25.10 10.25 3.68
C SER A 360 -26.02 11.44 3.51
N ILE A 361 -26.01 12.33 4.50
CA ILE A 361 -26.78 13.58 4.53
C ILE A 361 -25.83 14.77 4.72
N TYR A 362 -26.31 15.97 4.44
CA TYR A 362 -25.66 17.23 4.76
C TYR A 362 -26.74 18.28 5.09
N GLU A 363 -26.40 19.28 5.89
CA GLU A 363 -27.30 20.41 6.16
C GLU A 363 -27.05 21.53 5.16
N LEU A 364 -28.12 22.16 4.67
CA LEU A 364 -28.08 23.32 3.80
C LEU A 364 -29.19 24.28 4.23
N ASN A 365 -28.81 25.51 4.61
CA ASN A 365 -29.74 26.55 5.08
C ASN A 365 -30.70 26.09 6.20
N GLY A 366 -30.22 25.25 7.12
CA GLY A 366 -31.03 24.67 8.21
C GLY A 366 -31.95 23.52 7.79
N LYS A 367 -31.96 23.11 6.51
CA LYS A 367 -32.70 21.94 6.02
C LYS A 367 -31.76 20.75 5.80
N THR A 368 -32.15 19.57 6.24
CA THR A 368 -31.42 18.31 6.00
C THR A 368 -31.61 17.86 4.56
N MET A 369 -30.52 17.71 3.83
CA MET A 369 -30.47 17.33 2.41
C MET A 369 -29.73 16.01 2.21
N GLY A 370 -30.16 15.24 1.22
CA GLY A 370 -29.62 13.92 0.90
C GLY A 370 -28.39 14.06 0.03
N ASN A 371 -27.26 13.49 0.46
CA ASN A 371 -26.02 13.61 -0.31
C ASN A 371 -26.09 12.71 -1.55
N VAL A 372 -26.40 13.31 -2.70
CA VAL A 372 -26.57 12.65 -4.02
C VAL A 372 -25.30 11.90 -4.48
N THR A 373 -24.14 12.11 -3.84
CA THR A 373 -22.95 11.28 -4.11
C THR A 373 -23.07 9.87 -3.51
N SER A 374 -23.87 9.68 -2.45
CA SER A 374 -24.15 8.38 -1.81
C SER A 374 -25.14 7.54 -2.62
N TYR A 375 -25.01 6.21 -2.52
CA TYR A 375 -25.74 5.30 -3.42
C TYR A 375 -27.27 5.42 -3.29
N ALA A 376 -27.81 5.44 -2.06
CA ALA A 376 -29.25 5.47 -1.83
C ALA A 376 -29.88 6.80 -2.32
N PHE A 377 -29.27 7.93 -1.98
CA PHE A 377 -29.77 9.24 -2.42
C PHE A 377 -29.53 9.49 -3.91
N TYR A 378 -28.49 8.94 -4.53
CA TYR A 378 -28.32 8.95 -5.99
C TYR A 378 -29.49 8.24 -6.71
N ILE A 379 -29.82 7.03 -6.27
CA ILE A 379 -30.92 6.24 -6.83
C ILE A 379 -32.26 6.96 -6.63
N PHE A 380 -32.48 7.53 -5.45
CA PHE A 380 -33.72 8.22 -5.12
C PHE A 380 -33.87 9.53 -5.88
N ASP A 381 -32.84 10.38 -5.94
CA ASP A 381 -32.84 11.65 -6.70
C ASP A 381 -33.16 11.44 -8.19
N LEU A 382 -32.60 10.38 -8.81
CA LEU A 382 -32.93 10.00 -10.19
C LEU A 382 -34.42 9.64 -10.37
N ILE A 383 -35.04 9.00 -9.39
CA ILE A 383 -36.47 8.64 -9.44
C ILE A 383 -37.33 9.87 -9.15
N SER A 384 -37.03 10.64 -8.10
CA SER A 384 -37.78 11.82 -7.69
C SER A 384 -37.79 12.89 -8.78
N LYS A 385 -36.66 13.14 -9.46
CA LYS A 385 -36.61 14.02 -10.65
C LYS A 385 -37.46 13.50 -11.81
N LYS A 386 -37.52 12.17 -12.02
CA LYS A 386 -38.33 11.56 -13.08
C LYS A 386 -39.83 11.48 -12.76
N LEU A 387 -40.20 11.60 -11.48
CA LEU A 387 -41.58 11.63 -11.00
C LEU A 387 -42.06 13.05 -10.63
N ASN A 388 -41.17 14.05 -10.67
CA ASN A 388 -41.39 15.43 -10.23
C ASN A 388 -41.91 15.51 -8.78
N ILE A 389 -41.22 14.83 -7.86
CA ILE A 389 -41.56 14.74 -6.43
C ILE A 389 -40.52 15.52 -5.60
N GLU A 390 -41.01 16.41 -4.73
CA GLU A 390 -40.21 17.04 -3.68
C GLU A 390 -40.22 16.19 -2.40
N TYR A 391 -39.17 16.32 -1.57
CA TYR A 391 -39.03 15.52 -0.35
C TYR A 391 -38.33 16.29 0.77
N GLU A 392 -38.47 15.76 1.99
CA GLU A 392 -37.78 16.20 3.19
C GLU A 392 -37.17 14.97 3.88
N ILE A 393 -36.08 15.16 4.62
CA ILE A 393 -35.36 14.07 5.31
C ILE A 393 -35.56 14.20 6.81
N VAL A 394 -36.30 13.24 7.35
CA VAL A 394 -36.42 13.02 8.80
C VAL A 394 -35.38 12.00 9.23
N MET A 395 -34.62 12.31 10.28
CA MET A 395 -33.63 11.40 10.85
C MET A 395 -34.20 10.65 12.07
N PRO A 396 -33.90 9.35 12.23
CA PRO A 396 -34.28 8.61 13.42
C PRO A 396 -33.37 8.97 14.60
N ASP A 397 -33.95 9.04 15.81
CA ASP A 397 -33.24 9.29 17.07
C ASP A 397 -32.17 8.21 17.35
N GLU A 398 -32.49 6.95 17.02
CA GLU A 398 -31.62 5.79 17.19
C GLU A 398 -31.23 5.19 15.84
N LYS A 399 -29.92 4.99 15.60
CA LYS A 399 -29.39 4.43 14.35
C LYS A 399 -29.45 2.89 14.34
N ILE A 400 -30.68 2.35 14.40
CA ILE A 400 -30.97 0.91 14.49
C ILE A 400 -31.87 0.49 13.33
N PHE A 401 -31.59 -0.68 12.73
CA PHE A 401 -32.33 -1.21 11.58
C PHE A 401 -33.39 -2.27 11.89
N GLY A 402 -33.33 -2.91 13.08
CA GLY A 402 -34.09 -4.14 13.37
C GLY A 402 -35.26 -4.01 14.35
N ASP A 403 -35.59 -2.83 14.87
CA ASP A 403 -36.62 -2.69 15.90
C ASP A 403 -37.89 -2.00 15.35
N HIS A 404 -39.06 -2.60 15.58
CA HIS A 404 -40.35 -2.05 15.14
C HIS A 404 -40.82 -0.82 15.95
N LYS A 405 -40.19 -0.52 17.10
CA LYS A 405 -40.49 0.63 17.95
C LYS A 405 -39.42 1.73 17.93
N LYS A 406 -38.25 1.45 17.35
CA LYS A 406 -37.07 2.33 17.41
C LYS A 406 -36.41 2.45 16.06
N GLY A 407 -35.69 3.56 15.85
CA GLY A 407 -34.97 3.80 14.62
C GLY A 407 -35.87 3.91 13.39
N VAL A 408 -35.34 3.54 12.24
CA VAL A 408 -35.98 3.78 10.94
C VAL A 408 -37.27 2.98 10.72
N ILE A 409 -37.34 1.74 11.24
CA ILE A 409 -38.54 0.91 11.12
C ILE A 409 -39.64 1.43 12.07
N GLY A 410 -39.29 1.92 13.26
CA GLY A 410 -40.22 2.63 14.14
C GLY A 410 -40.90 3.83 13.46
N LEU A 411 -40.13 4.69 12.78
CA LEU A 411 -40.70 5.83 12.04
C LEU A 411 -41.67 5.42 10.93
N LEU A 412 -41.40 4.31 10.23
CA LEU A 412 -42.29 3.76 9.19
C LEU A 412 -43.56 3.14 9.81
N HIS A 413 -43.42 2.42 10.92
CA HIS A 413 -44.53 1.77 11.61
C HIS A 413 -45.51 2.81 12.19
N GLU A 414 -44.98 3.88 12.80
CA GLU A 414 -45.75 5.02 13.31
C GLU A 414 -46.26 5.96 12.20
N LYS A 415 -45.97 5.67 10.92
CA LYS A 415 -46.32 6.51 9.75
C LYS A 415 -45.81 7.96 9.85
N LYS A 416 -44.68 8.18 10.53
CA LYS A 416 -44.00 9.49 10.62
C LYS A 416 -43.22 9.85 9.35
N VAL A 417 -42.92 8.87 8.50
CA VAL A 417 -42.20 9.04 7.22
C VAL A 417 -42.84 8.18 6.13
N ASP A 418 -42.94 8.70 4.91
CA ASP A 418 -43.57 7.99 3.77
C ASP A 418 -42.72 6.86 3.19
N MET A 419 -41.40 6.93 3.36
CA MET A 419 -40.42 6.02 2.78
C MET A 419 -39.07 6.13 3.49
N ALA A 420 -38.37 5.02 3.66
CA ALA A 420 -36.99 4.96 4.12
C ALA A 420 -36.03 4.73 2.94
N VAL A 421 -35.28 5.78 2.58
CA VAL A 421 -34.28 5.79 1.51
C VAL A 421 -32.92 5.33 2.05
N ALA A 422 -32.81 4.03 2.34
CA ALA A 422 -31.58 3.40 2.81
C ALA A 422 -31.56 1.92 2.39
N PHE A 423 -30.38 1.32 2.24
CA PHE A 423 -30.23 -0.12 1.98
C PHE A 423 -30.55 -0.93 3.24
N LEU A 424 -31.84 -1.03 3.58
CA LEU A 424 -32.30 -1.70 4.78
C LEU A 424 -32.33 -3.21 4.57
N PRO A 425 -31.93 -4.02 5.57
CA PRO A 425 -32.07 -5.46 5.50
C PRO A 425 -33.55 -5.84 5.43
N ILE A 426 -33.92 -6.62 4.42
CA ILE A 426 -35.23 -7.28 4.38
C ILE A 426 -35.26 -8.31 5.51
N ASN A 427 -36.16 -8.10 6.47
CA ASN A 427 -36.39 -9.01 7.58
C ASN A 427 -37.84 -9.55 7.51
N PRO A 428 -38.06 -10.87 7.41
CA PRO A 428 -39.39 -11.48 7.46
C PRO A 428 -40.19 -11.07 8.71
N GLY A 429 -39.54 -10.96 9.87
CA GLY A 429 -40.17 -10.54 11.12
C GLY A 429 -40.67 -9.09 11.14
N MET A 430 -40.30 -8.27 10.14
CA MET A 430 -40.75 -6.88 10.00
C MET A 430 -41.90 -6.70 8.99
N HIS A 431 -42.25 -7.72 8.21
CA HIS A 431 -43.39 -7.66 7.28
C HIS A 431 -44.75 -7.29 7.89
N PRO A 432 -45.06 -7.58 9.19
CA PRO A 432 -46.28 -7.07 9.81
C PRO A 432 -46.30 -5.55 9.98
N TYR A 433 -45.13 -4.92 10.17
CA TYR A 433 -45.00 -3.51 10.52
C TYR A 433 -44.72 -2.61 9.31
N VAL A 434 -43.99 -3.11 8.31
CA VAL A 434 -43.57 -2.36 7.12
C VAL A 434 -43.71 -3.18 5.82
N SER A 435 -43.72 -2.47 4.69
CA SER A 435 -43.60 -3.05 3.35
C SER A 435 -42.22 -2.75 2.78
N TYR A 436 -41.57 -3.71 2.14
CA TYR A 436 -40.28 -3.52 1.47
C TYR A 436 -40.46 -3.31 -0.04
N SER A 437 -39.55 -2.55 -0.65
CA SER A 437 -39.40 -2.47 -2.11
C SER A 437 -38.88 -3.80 -2.68
N PRO A 438 -38.86 -3.98 -4.01
CA PRO A 438 -38.02 -4.96 -4.68
C PRO A 438 -36.60 -4.93 -4.11
N MET A 439 -35.99 -6.11 -3.99
CA MET A 439 -34.58 -6.26 -3.59
C MET A 439 -33.69 -5.47 -4.55
N LEU A 440 -32.87 -4.57 -4.01
CA LEU A 440 -31.99 -3.69 -4.79
C LEU A 440 -30.63 -4.34 -5.03
N THR A 441 -30.06 -4.95 -4.00
CA THR A 441 -28.80 -5.71 -4.04
C THR A 441 -28.74 -6.70 -2.87
N GLN A 442 -27.63 -7.42 -2.72
CA GLN A 442 -27.36 -8.30 -1.58
C GLN A 442 -26.03 -7.91 -0.94
N ILE A 443 -26.03 -7.66 0.37
CA ILE A 443 -24.81 -7.42 1.15
C ILE A 443 -24.20 -8.77 1.52
N GLU A 444 -22.93 -8.97 1.19
CA GLU A 444 -22.19 -10.19 1.53
C GLU A 444 -21.54 -10.05 2.91
N LEU A 445 -22.06 -10.78 3.90
CA LEU A 445 -21.44 -10.88 5.21
C LEU A 445 -20.18 -11.75 5.12
N LYS A 446 -19.03 -11.18 5.50
CA LYS A 446 -17.73 -11.84 5.51
C LYS A 446 -17.02 -11.63 6.85
N ALA A 447 -15.94 -12.37 7.03
CA ALA A 447 -14.97 -12.13 8.09
C ALA A 447 -13.71 -11.47 7.51
N MET A 448 -13.16 -10.50 8.21
CA MET A 448 -11.83 -9.92 7.96
C MET A 448 -10.92 -10.22 9.16
N MET A 449 -9.66 -10.51 8.87
CA MET A 449 -8.66 -10.87 9.88
C MET A 449 -7.28 -10.33 9.51
N LYS A 450 -6.39 -10.28 10.50
CA LYS A 450 -4.94 -10.09 10.29
C LYS A 450 -4.42 -11.18 9.33
N ARG A 451 -3.61 -10.79 8.36
CA ARG A 451 -2.98 -11.73 7.42
C ARG A 451 -2.06 -12.68 8.20
N PRO A 452 -2.16 -14.01 8.01
CA PRO A 452 -1.22 -14.94 8.65
C PRO A 452 0.20 -14.72 8.12
N ASP A 453 1.19 -14.94 8.99
CA ASP A 453 2.59 -14.96 8.60
C ASP A 453 2.85 -16.01 7.50
N LYS A 454 3.86 -15.74 6.66
CA LYS A 454 4.28 -16.69 5.61
C LYS A 454 4.59 -18.05 6.23
N SER A 455 4.02 -19.12 5.68
CA SER A 455 4.11 -20.49 6.18
C SER A 455 5.57 -20.95 6.41
N ALA A 456 6.05 -20.73 7.63
CA ALA A 456 7.42 -20.99 8.11
C ALA A 456 7.47 -22.14 9.14
N LEU A 457 6.47 -23.01 9.10
CA LEU A 457 6.49 -24.27 9.84
C LEU A 457 7.47 -25.23 9.14
N GLY A 458 8.54 -25.62 9.83
CA GLY A 458 9.51 -26.63 9.36
C GLY A 458 8.94 -28.02 9.03
N ILE A 459 7.61 -28.17 9.17
CA ILE A 459 6.78 -29.28 8.69
C ILE A 459 6.76 -29.38 7.16
N ASN A 460 7.23 -28.34 6.42
CA ASN A 460 7.38 -28.35 4.96
C ASN A 460 8.11 -29.59 4.41
N PHE A 461 9.02 -30.20 5.17
CA PHE A 461 9.72 -31.44 4.80
C PHE A 461 8.88 -32.73 4.99
N LEU A 462 7.81 -32.69 5.78
CA LEU A 462 6.86 -33.79 5.96
C LEU A 462 5.63 -33.63 5.06
N ALA A 463 5.35 -32.41 4.58
CA ALA A 463 4.23 -32.09 3.67
C ALA A 463 4.19 -32.85 2.31
N PRO A 464 5.29 -33.36 1.71
CA PRO A 464 5.24 -34.04 0.41
C PRO A 464 4.37 -35.32 0.35
N PHE A 465 4.06 -35.91 1.50
CA PHE A 465 3.19 -37.08 1.64
C PHE A 465 2.17 -36.88 2.78
N THR A 466 0.98 -37.46 2.62
CA THR A 466 -0.04 -37.45 3.69
C THR A 466 0.38 -38.32 4.87
N LYS A 467 -0.24 -38.10 6.04
CA LYS A 467 0.04 -38.90 7.26
C LYS A 467 -0.16 -40.41 7.02
N GLN A 468 -1.15 -40.80 6.22
CA GLN A 468 -1.41 -42.19 5.85
C GLN A 468 -0.23 -42.79 5.06
N VAL A 469 0.29 -42.05 4.06
CA VAL A 469 1.42 -42.52 3.23
C VAL A 469 2.69 -42.64 4.07
N TRP A 470 2.97 -41.71 4.99
CA TRP A 470 4.09 -41.83 5.92
C TRP A 470 4.01 -43.09 6.80
N ILE A 471 2.82 -43.40 7.33
CA ILE A 471 2.60 -44.62 8.13
C ILE A 471 2.86 -45.87 7.28
N LEU A 472 2.37 -45.91 6.03
CA LEU A 472 2.60 -47.04 5.11
C LEU A 472 4.09 -47.22 4.76
N ILE A 473 4.85 -46.13 4.58
CA ILE A 473 6.30 -46.18 4.35
C ILE A 473 7.02 -46.81 5.56
N VAL A 474 6.71 -46.37 6.77
CA VAL A 474 7.30 -46.91 8.00
C VAL A 474 6.99 -48.40 8.16
N ILE A 475 5.74 -48.80 7.91
CA ILE A 475 5.31 -50.21 7.92
C ILE A 475 6.09 -51.02 6.87
N ALA A 476 6.24 -50.53 5.64
CA ALA A 476 6.98 -51.21 4.57
C ALA A 476 8.48 -51.39 4.90
N VAL A 477 9.13 -50.38 5.49
CA VAL A 477 10.55 -50.47 5.92
C VAL A 477 10.72 -51.50 7.05
N ILE A 478 9.80 -51.53 8.03
CA ILE A 478 9.85 -52.48 9.15
C ILE A 478 9.58 -53.92 8.69
N ILE A 479 8.62 -54.14 7.78
CA ILE A 479 8.21 -55.48 7.32
C ILE A 479 9.16 -56.06 6.27
N SER A 480 9.76 -55.23 5.41
CA SER A 480 10.67 -55.71 4.35
C SER A 480 11.91 -56.45 4.87
N GLY A 481 12.51 -56.00 5.98
CA GLY A 481 13.69 -56.66 6.59
C GLY A 481 13.42 -58.12 7.01
N PRO A 482 12.38 -58.39 7.81
CA PRO A 482 11.90 -59.73 8.13
C PRO A 482 11.53 -60.57 6.90
N ILE A 483 10.83 -60.00 5.91
CA ILE A 483 10.50 -60.71 4.65
C ILE A 483 11.78 -61.14 3.93
N PHE A 484 12.77 -60.25 3.81
CA PHE A 484 14.03 -60.56 3.13
C PHE A 484 14.81 -61.64 3.87
N PHE A 485 14.87 -61.57 5.21
CA PHE A 485 15.44 -62.65 6.01
C PHE A 485 14.70 -63.98 5.81
N GLY A 486 13.36 -63.98 5.81
CA GLY A 486 12.54 -65.18 5.58
C GLY A 486 12.78 -65.83 4.21
N ILE A 487 12.84 -65.04 3.14
CA ILE A 487 13.10 -65.53 1.77
C ILE A 487 14.53 -66.07 1.65
N ILE A 488 15.53 -65.38 2.23
CA ILE A 488 16.94 -65.83 2.23
C ILE A 488 17.09 -67.11 3.04
N TYR A 489 16.41 -67.22 4.19
CA TYR A 489 16.39 -68.42 5.02
C TYR A 489 15.72 -69.60 4.31
N LEU A 490 14.54 -69.40 3.71
CA LEU A 490 13.83 -70.41 2.93
C LEU A 490 14.68 -70.91 1.76
N ARG A 491 15.34 -70.01 1.02
CA ARG A 491 16.33 -70.37 -0.01
C ARG A 491 17.45 -71.24 0.56
N SER A 492 18.05 -70.84 1.68
CA SER A 492 19.14 -71.58 2.32
C SER A 492 18.71 -72.93 2.88
N TYR A 493 17.43 -73.11 3.19
CA TYR A 493 16.85 -74.37 3.63
C TYR A 493 16.61 -75.33 2.45
N LEU A 494 16.05 -74.81 1.34
CA LEU A 494 15.78 -75.58 0.13
C LEU A 494 17.07 -76.03 -0.60
N TRP A 495 18.11 -75.19 -0.60
CA TRP A 495 19.39 -75.51 -1.25
C TRP A 495 20.44 -75.93 -0.22
N LYS A 496 20.52 -77.23 0.08
CA LYS A 496 21.39 -77.82 1.11
C LYS A 496 22.84 -77.29 1.04
N HIS A 497 23.21 -76.49 2.05
CA HIS A 497 24.56 -76.02 2.36
C HIS A 497 25.36 -75.37 1.21
N SER A 498 25.00 -74.13 0.86
CA SER A 498 26.02 -73.14 0.48
C SER A 498 26.46 -72.32 1.70
N LYS A 499 27.68 -72.55 2.21
CA LYS A 499 28.25 -71.81 3.36
C LYS A 499 28.61 -70.34 3.05
N THR A 500 28.30 -69.81 1.86
CA THR A 500 28.84 -68.51 1.39
C THR A 500 27.95 -67.30 1.61
N ASP A 501 26.68 -67.47 2.04
CA ASP A 501 25.64 -66.42 2.08
C ASP A 501 24.86 -66.34 3.41
N ASN A 502 25.49 -66.55 4.57
CA ASN A 502 24.81 -66.35 5.86
C ASN A 502 24.59 -64.84 6.14
N TYR A 503 23.42 -64.34 5.77
CA TYR A 503 22.88 -63.05 6.24
C TYR A 503 22.19 -63.24 7.60
N THR A 504 22.52 -62.40 8.57
CA THR A 504 21.76 -62.36 9.84
C THR A 504 20.51 -61.49 9.70
N PHE A 505 19.49 -61.75 10.53
CA PHE A 505 18.27 -60.94 10.58
C PHE A 505 18.56 -59.43 10.66
N LEU A 506 19.48 -59.03 11.56
CA LEU A 506 19.89 -57.63 11.73
C LEU A 506 20.58 -57.06 10.47
N GLN A 507 21.32 -57.88 9.71
CA GLN A 507 21.92 -57.44 8.44
C GLN A 507 20.87 -57.22 7.34
N CYS A 508 19.79 -58.00 7.32
CA CYS A 508 18.67 -57.76 6.40
C CYS A 508 17.92 -56.46 6.74
N VAL A 509 17.65 -56.21 8.02
CA VAL A 509 17.04 -54.95 8.49
C VAL A 509 17.98 -53.75 8.24
N TRP A 510 19.28 -53.90 8.46
CA TRP A 510 20.26 -52.85 8.14
C TRP A 510 20.36 -52.58 6.63
N PHE A 511 20.22 -53.62 5.79
CA PHE A 511 20.14 -53.46 4.34
C PHE A 511 18.91 -52.66 3.91
N THR A 512 17.71 -52.99 4.40
CA THR A 512 16.49 -52.26 3.98
C THR A 512 16.52 -50.81 4.44
N TYR A 513 17.04 -50.54 5.64
CA TYR A 513 17.27 -49.19 6.15
C TYR A 513 18.32 -48.40 5.34
N GLY A 514 19.52 -48.96 5.13
CA GLY A 514 20.59 -48.31 4.37
C GLY A 514 20.25 -48.06 2.89
N ALA A 515 19.46 -48.96 2.28
CA ALA A 515 18.88 -48.75 0.96
C ALA A 515 17.85 -47.61 0.94
N THR A 516 17.00 -47.51 1.97
CA THR A 516 16.01 -46.41 2.13
C THR A 516 16.71 -45.04 2.19
N LEU A 517 17.87 -44.96 2.86
CA LEU A 517 18.69 -43.75 2.94
C LEU A 517 19.55 -43.47 1.69
N LYS A 518 19.46 -44.30 0.63
CA LYS A 518 20.34 -44.26 -0.57
C LYS A 518 21.84 -44.43 -0.28
N GLN A 519 22.21 -44.91 0.90
CA GLN A 519 23.61 -45.16 1.29
C GLN A 519 24.07 -46.60 0.96
N GLY A 520 23.13 -47.49 0.63
CA GLY A 520 23.42 -48.87 0.26
C GLY A 520 23.74 -49.75 1.46
N SER A 521 24.57 -50.78 1.24
CA SER A 521 25.01 -51.72 2.27
C SER A 521 26.41 -52.26 1.96
N THR A 522 27.15 -52.61 3.01
CA THR A 522 28.52 -53.14 2.91
C THR A 522 28.61 -54.58 2.39
N ARG A 523 27.47 -55.29 2.25
CA ARG A 523 27.40 -56.64 1.67
C ARG A 523 26.55 -56.65 0.40
N THR A 524 27.16 -56.98 -0.73
CA THR A 524 26.49 -57.16 -2.01
C THR A 524 25.79 -58.53 -2.12
N PRO A 525 24.59 -58.62 -2.72
CA PRO A 525 23.90 -59.89 -2.96
C PRO A 525 24.62 -60.72 -4.04
N LYS A 526 25.08 -61.92 -3.68
CA LYS A 526 25.82 -62.80 -4.60
C LYS A 526 24.94 -63.54 -5.60
N THR A 527 23.68 -63.81 -5.26
CA THR A 527 22.81 -64.74 -6.01
C THR A 527 21.54 -64.09 -6.54
N ASP A 528 21.08 -64.55 -7.70
CA ASP A 528 20.07 -63.86 -8.49
C ASP A 528 18.70 -63.69 -7.81
N PRO A 529 18.15 -64.64 -7.05
CA PRO A 529 16.90 -64.40 -6.30
C PRO A 529 17.00 -63.26 -5.29
N ILE A 530 18.15 -63.13 -4.62
CA ILE A 530 18.41 -62.05 -3.65
C ILE A 530 18.66 -60.73 -4.40
N ARG A 531 19.31 -60.77 -5.57
CA ARG A 531 19.50 -59.60 -6.43
C ARG A 531 18.17 -59.03 -6.94
N VAL A 532 17.25 -59.88 -7.40
CA VAL A 532 15.90 -59.47 -7.83
C VAL A 532 15.12 -58.85 -6.66
N LEU A 533 15.18 -59.47 -5.48
CA LEU A 533 14.55 -58.96 -4.25
C LEU A 533 15.09 -57.58 -3.84
N PHE A 534 16.41 -57.40 -3.89
CA PHE A 534 17.05 -56.12 -3.54
C PHE A 534 16.83 -55.06 -4.63
N ALA A 535 16.80 -55.45 -5.90
CA ALA A 535 16.50 -54.56 -7.02
C ALA A 535 15.05 -54.06 -6.98
N SER A 536 14.06 -54.89 -6.62
CA SER A 536 12.68 -54.43 -6.47
C SER A 536 12.53 -53.41 -5.34
N TRP A 537 13.26 -53.60 -4.22
CA TRP A 537 13.35 -52.60 -3.15
C TRP A 537 14.01 -51.29 -3.61
N TRP A 538 15.10 -51.36 -4.38
CA TRP A 538 15.76 -50.18 -4.93
C TRP A 538 14.86 -49.42 -5.93
N ILE A 539 14.08 -50.11 -6.75
CA ILE A 539 13.08 -49.48 -7.63
C ILE A 539 11.99 -48.80 -6.80
N PHE A 540 11.45 -49.48 -5.78
CA PHE A 540 10.45 -48.90 -4.87
C PHE A 540 10.95 -47.63 -4.16
N ILE A 541 12.13 -47.67 -3.54
CA ILE A 541 12.75 -46.51 -2.89
C ILE A 541 13.14 -45.43 -3.90
N GLY A 542 13.57 -45.79 -5.11
CA GLY A 542 13.88 -44.85 -6.19
C GLY A 542 12.66 -44.03 -6.61
N LEU A 543 11.53 -44.71 -6.87
CA LEU A 543 10.25 -44.08 -7.16
C LEU A 543 9.76 -43.22 -5.99
N LEU A 544 9.77 -43.76 -4.78
CA LEU A 544 9.32 -43.05 -3.58
C LEU A 544 10.13 -41.76 -3.36
N ALA A 545 11.45 -41.83 -3.49
CA ALA A 545 12.32 -40.66 -3.36
C ALA A 545 12.10 -39.65 -4.49
N SER A 546 11.83 -40.11 -5.72
CA SER A 546 11.50 -39.23 -6.85
C SER A 546 10.22 -38.43 -6.59
N PHE A 547 9.13 -39.10 -6.16
CA PHE A 547 7.88 -38.44 -5.79
C PHE A 547 8.06 -37.47 -4.62
N TYR A 548 8.83 -37.87 -3.59
CA TYR A 548 9.17 -36.99 -2.48
C TYR A 548 9.87 -35.71 -2.96
N THR A 549 10.91 -35.84 -3.80
CA THR A 549 11.64 -34.68 -4.32
C THR A 549 10.79 -33.78 -5.22
N ALA A 550 9.95 -34.36 -6.09
CA ALA A 550 9.09 -33.58 -6.98
C ALA A 550 8.04 -32.76 -6.19
N ASN A 551 7.35 -33.40 -5.23
CA ASN A 551 6.36 -32.73 -4.39
C ASN A 551 7.02 -31.68 -3.47
N LEU A 552 8.19 -31.99 -2.89
CA LEU A 552 8.94 -31.04 -2.07
C LEU A 552 9.38 -29.81 -2.88
N SER A 553 9.88 -30.00 -4.11
CA SER A 553 10.21 -28.89 -5.00
C SER A 553 9.00 -28.02 -5.30
N ALA A 554 7.85 -28.61 -5.65
CA ALA A 554 6.62 -27.86 -5.91
C ALA A 554 6.16 -27.02 -4.71
N ILE A 555 6.27 -27.56 -3.49
CA ILE A 555 5.91 -26.87 -2.23
C ILE A 555 6.91 -25.75 -1.90
N ILE A 556 8.20 -25.91 -2.20
CA ILE A 556 9.22 -24.87 -1.97
C ILE A 556 9.07 -23.73 -2.98
N TYR A 557 8.78 -24.02 -4.25
CA TYR A 557 8.67 -22.99 -5.30
C TYR A 557 7.39 -22.13 -5.20
N LEU A 558 6.28 -22.68 -4.71
CA LEU A 558 4.99 -21.98 -4.61
C LEU A 558 4.59 -21.74 -3.14
N PRO A 559 4.91 -20.57 -2.56
CA PRO A 559 4.48 -20.22 -1.21
C PRO A 559 2.96 -20.10 -1.13
N LYS A 560 2.28 -21.12 -0.60
CA LYS A 560 0.85 -21.04 -0.30
C LYS A 560 0.64 -20.37 1.06
N PHE A 561 0.09 -19.15 1.03
CA PHE A 561 -0.59 -18.57 2.18
C PHE A 561 -1.82 -19.43 2.48
N THR A 562 -1.71 -20.29 3.50
CA THR A 562 -2.86 -21.02 4.05
C THR A 562 -3.56 -20.10 5.04
N LEU A 563 -4.84 -19.79 4.81
CA LEU A 563 -5.63 -19.10 5.83
C LEU A 563 -5.76 -20.01 7.06
N PRO A 564 -5.68 -19.45 8.28
CA PRO A 564 -5.99 -20.22 9.48
C PRO A 564 -7.47 -20.60 9.52
N TYR A 565 -8.35 -19.75 8.95
CA TYR A 565 -9.80 -19.91 8.95
C TYR A 565 -10.34 -19.70 7.53
N HIS A 566 -10.99 -20.73 6.98
CA HIS A 566 -11.60 -20.68 5.64
C HIS A 566 -13.11 -20.46 5.72
N SER A 567 -13.75 -21.07 6.73
CA SER A 567 -15.19 -21.03 7.01
C SER A 567 -15.50 -20.39 8.37
N ILE A 568 -16.76 -19.99 8.56
CA ILE A 568 -17.24 -19.57 9.88
C ILE A 568 -17.22 -20.73 10.91
N THR A 569 -17.27 -21.98 10.43
CA THR A 569 -17.23 -23.15 11.31
C THR A 569 -15.84 -23.35 11.93
N ASP A 570 -14.77 -22.95 11.24
CA ASP A 570 -13.40 -23.06 11.75
C ASP A 570 -13.18 -22.07 12.89
N ILE A 571 -13.67 -20.82 12.71
CA ILE A 571 -13.63 -19.75 13.72
C ILE A 571 -14.31 -20.19 15.02
N VAL A 572 -15.47 -20.84 14.92
CA VAL A 572 -16.25 -21.27 16.09
C VAL A 572 -15.70 -22.56 16.72
N LYS A 573 -15.17 -23.51 15.93
CA LYS A 573 -14.47 -24.71 16.47
C LYS A 573 -13.22 -24.34 17.26
N ASP A 574 -12.44 -23.38 16.78
CA ASP A 574 -11.22 -22.89 17.43
C ASP A 574 -11.49 -21.86 18.54
N ASN A 575 -12.76 -21.59 18.88
CA ASN A 575 -13.16 -20.64 19.93
C ASN A 575 -12.50 -19.23 19.76
N ARG A 576 -12.33 -18.76 18.52
CA ARG A 576 -11.68 -17.46 18.26
C ARG A 576 -12.64 -16.32 18.56
N MET A 577 -12.13 -15.30 19.25
CA MET A 577 -12.86 -14.06 19.52
C MET A 577 -13.16 -13.32 18.22
N TRP A 578 -14.42 -12.91 18.05
CA TRP A 578 -14.86 -12.09 16.95
C TRP A 578 -15.62 -10.84 17.42
N SER A 579 -15.72 -9.84 16.56
CA SER A 579 -16.44 -8.61 16.85
C SER A 579 -17.21 -8.08 15.64
N SER A 580 -18.27 -7.32 15.89
CA SER A 580 -19.11 -6.68 14.87
C SER A 580 -19.67 -5.35 15.40
N THR A 581 -20.32 -4.54 14.56
CA THR A 581 -20.94 -3.27 15.00
C THR A 581 -22.34 -3.52 15.56
N SER A 582 -22.68 -2.84 16.67
CA SER A 582 -24.04 -2.87 17.24
C SER A 582 -25.08 -2.22 16.30
N GLY A 583 -26.35 -2.56 16.47
CA GLY A 583 -27.47 -2.00 15.69
C GLY A 583 -27.51 -2.40 14.21
N HIS A 584 -26.48 -3.07 13.70
CA HIS A 584 -26.44 -3.68 12.37
C HIS A 584 -27.26 -4.97 12.33
N TYR A 585 -27.54 -5.46 11.13
CA TYR A 585 -28.37 -6.66 10.95
C TYR A 585 -27.87 -7.88 11.74
N ILE A 586 -26.56 -8.08 11.87
CA ILE A 586 -25.96 -9.24 12.58
C ILE A 586 -26.35 -9.24 14.07
N ASP A 587 -26.32 -8.08 14.73
CA ASP A 587 -26.67 -7.90 16.14
C ASP A 587 -28.15 -8.26 16.41
N TYR A 588 -29.00 -8.00 15.42
CA TYR A 588 -30.40 -8.38 15.46
C TYR A 588 -30.64 -9.84 15.08
N ALA A 589 -30.04 -10.31 13.99
CA ALA A 589 -30.21 -11.65 13.45
C ALA A 589 -29.71 -12.76 14.40
N LEU A 590 -28.69 -12.47 15.24
CA LEU A 590 -28.26 -13.41 16.26
C LEU A 590 -29.21 -13.48 17.47
N LYS A 591 -30.06 -12.47 17.68
CA LYS A 591 -31.13 -12.49 18.70
C LYS A 591 -32.39 -13.21 18.21
N GLN A 592 -32.59 -13.30 16.90
CA GLN A 592 -33.68 -14.06 16.28
C GLN A 592 -33.17 -15.38 15.69
N SER A 593 -33.26 -16.45 16.49
CA SER A 593 -32.66 -17.78 16.25
C SER A 593 -33.14 -18.57 15.01
N GLU A 594 -33.79 -17.92 14.05
CA GLU A 594 -34.45 -18.54 12.88
C GLU A 594 -33.50 -18.81 11.71
N ILE A 595 -32.41 -18.03 11.55
CA ILE A 595 -31.48 -18.16 10.41
C ILE A 595 -30.45 -19.25 10.68
N GLU A 596 -30.51 -20.33 9.90
CA GLU A 596 -29.73 -21.55 10.13
C GLU A 596 -28.22 -21.34 10.01
N GLU A 597 -27.77 -20.57 9.04
CA GLU A 597 -26.37 -20.23 8.81
C GLU A 597 -25.75 -19.42 9.97
N LEU A 598 -26.58 -18.69 10.72
CA LEU A 598 -26.17 -17.86 11.86
C LEU A 598 -26.30 -18.57 13.22
N LYS A 599 -26.94 -19.75 13.30
CA LYS A 599 -27.05 -20.55 14.54
C LYS A 599 -25.68 -20.86 15.15
N ILE A 600 -24.69 -21.15 14.31
CA ILE A 600 -23.30 -21.46 14.72
C ILE A 600 -22.66 -20.25 15.41
N LEU A 601 -22.92 -19.04 14.91
CA LEU A 601 -22.47 -17.78 15.53
C LEU A 601 -23.23 -17.47 16.83
N ASN A 602 -24.50 -17.85 16.94
CA ASN A 602 -25.27 -17.69 18.18
C ASN A 602 -24.67 -18.55 19.31
N THR A 603 -24.28 -19.80 19.04
CA THR A 603 -23.52 -20.63 20.00
C THR A 603 -22.21 -19.97 20.43
N SER A 604 -21.46 -19.40 19.49
CA SER A 604 -20.21 -18.67 19.79
C SER A 604 -20.45 -17.41 20.65
N PHE A 605 -21.51 -16.66 20.37
CA PHE A 605 -21.91 -15.47 21.13
C PHE A 605 -22.30 -15.81 22.57
N ASN A 606 -23.16 -16.82 22.76
CA ASN A 606 -23.59 -17.26 24.10
C ASN A 606 -22.45 -17.83 24.95
N ASN A 607 -21.39 -18.34 24.30
CA ASN A 607 -20.15 -18.76 24.96
C ASN A 607 -19.14 -17.62 25.22
N ASN A 608 -19.57 -16.35 25.08
CA ASN A 608 -18.77 -15.12 25.28
C ASN A 608 -17.60 -14.90 24.29
N TYR A 609 -17.59 -15.55 23.13
CA TYR A 609 -16.56 -15.32 22.10
C TYR A 609 -16.92 -14.20 21.09
N GLY A 610 -18.16 -13.73 21.08
CA GLY A 610 -18.64 -12.66 20.20
C GLY A 610 -18.94 -11.36 20.94
N HIS A 611 -18.51 -10.22 20.40
CA HIS A 611 -18.77 -8.90 21.00
C HIS A 611 -19.27 -7.87 19.98
N PHE A 612 -20.20 -7.01 20.40
CA PHE A 612 -20.65 -5.87 19.60
C PHE A 612 -20.01 -4.57 20.08
N ILE A 613 -19.57 -3.75 19.13
CA ILE A 613 -18.90 -2.46 19.38
C ILE A 613 -19.83 -1.35 18.90
N ASP A 614 -20.11 -0.35 19.75
CA ASP A 614 -20.86 0.85 19.32
C ASP A 614 -19.98 1.76 18.47
N LYS A 615 -20.49 2.10 17.28
CA LYS A 615 -19.94 3.04 16.28
C LYS A 615 -18.39 3.06 16.20
N PRO A 616 -17.73 1.93 15.91
CA PRO A 616 -16.29 1.93 15.72
C PRO A 616 -15.93 2.72 14.45
N SER A 617 -14.87 3.53 14.51
CA SER A 617 -14.23 4.07 13.30
C SER A 617 -13.42 2.97 12.59
N ASP A 618 -13.24 3.10 11.29
CA ASP A 618 -12.45 2.15 10.49
C ASP A 618 -11.06 1.90 11.09
N GLU A 619 -10.38 2.96 11.55
CA GLU A 619 -9.07 2.85 12.22
C GLU A 619 -9.14 2.05 13.54
N LYS A 620 -10.24 2.17 14.30
CA LYS A 620 -10.47 1.38 15.52
C LYS A 620 -10.69 -0.10 15.18
N ILE A 621 -11.42 -0.41 14.09
CA ILE A 621 -11.61 -1.77 13.60
C ILE A 621 -10.26 -2.38 13.19
N LEU A 622 -9.49 -1.68 12.35
CA LEU A 622 -8.16 -2.12 11.91
C LEU A 622 -7.22 -2.37 13.10
N LYS A 623 -7.25 -1.49 14.10
CA LYS A 623 -6.45 -1.63 15.32
C LYS A 623 -6.84 -2.88 16.13
N ILE A 624 -8.13 -3.10 16.38
CA ILE A 624 -8.62 -4.26 17.14
C ILE A 624 -8.21 -5.58 16.45
N MET A 625 -8.29 -5.66 15.12
CA MET A 625 -7.87 -6.86 14.39
C MET A 625 -6.35 -7.09 14.43
N TYR A 626 -5.55 -6.03 14.45
CA TYR A 626 -4.09 -6.12 14.36
C TYR A 626 -3.42 -6.34 15.73
N ASP A 627 -3.85 -5.56 16.73
CA ASP A 627 -3.28 -5.55 18.09
C ASP A 627 -3.88 -6.66 18.98
N GLU A 628 -5.19 -6.94 18.87
CA GLU A 628 -5.88 -7.95 19.69
C GLU A 628 -6.09 -9.29 18.97
N GLU A 629 -5.65 -9.39 17.71
CA GLU A 629 -5.80 -10.57 16.81
C GLU A 629 -7.23 -11.14 16.69
N LYS A 630 -8.23 -10.27 16.91
CA LYS A 630 -9.65 -10.58 16.80
C LYS A 630 -10.11 -10.57 15.34
N ILE A 631 -11.11 -11.40 15.04
CA ILE A 631 -11.76 -11.44 13.73
C ILE A 631 -12.90 -10.44 13.69
N TYR A 632 -13.08 -9.71 12.59
CA TYR A 632 -14.16 -8.75 12.46
C TYR A 632 -15.20 -9.18 11.42
N LEU A 633 -16.49 -9.15 11.78
CA LEU A 633 -17.60 -9.59 10.94
C LEU A 633 -18.40 -8.39 10.40
N GLY A 634 -18.64 -8.35 9.09
CA GLY A 634 -19.25 -7.19 8.44
C GLY A 634 -19.35 -7.32 6.92
N ASP A 635 -19.71 -6.21 6.26
CA ASP A 635 -19.87 -6.15 4.81
C ASP A 635 -18.53 -6.29 4.06
N GLY A 636 -18.48 -7.25 3.14
CA GLY A 636 -17.32 -7.49 2.27
C GLY A 636 -16.94 -6.30 1.39
N ASN A 637 -17.88 -5.46 0.94
CA ASN A 637 -17.58 -4.25 0.17
C ASN A 637 -16.93 -3.18 1.05
N HIS A 638 -17.45 -2.98 2.26
CA HIS A 638 -16.83 -2.14 3.28
C HIS A 638 -15.39 -2.62 3.63
N PHE A 639 -15.16 -3.93 3.71
CA PHE A 639 -13.81 -4.49 3.94
C PHE A 639 -12.85 -4.24 2.77
N GLN A 640 -13.29 -4.39 1.52
CA GLN A 640 -12.46 -4.06 0.36
C GLN A 640 -12.07 -2.58 0.35
N ARG A 641 -12.97 -1.68 0.77
CA ARG A 641 -12.67 -0.25 0.94
C ARG A 641 -11.62 -0.03 2.03
N MET A 642 -11.81 -0.60 3.24
CA MET A 642 -10.84 -0.47 4.34
C MET A 642 -9.45 -0.98 3.96
N ILE A 643 -9.35 -2.15 3.29
CA ILE A 643 -8.08 -2.73 2.84
C ILE A 643 -7.44 -1.86 1.75
N LYS A 644 -8.21 -1.28 0.83
CA LYS A 644 -7.70 -0.30 -0.15
C LYS A 644 -7.13 0.93 0.55
N GLU A 645 -7.85 1.49 1.52
CA GLU A 645 -7.42 2.69 2.26
C GLU A 645 -6.14 2.42 3.08
N ASP A 646 -6.06 1.29 3.81
CA ASP A 646 -4.87 0.89 4.56
C ASP A 646 -3.68 0.56 3.63
N TYR A 647 -3.91 -0.16 2.53
CA TYR A 647 -2.86 -0.45 1.55
C TYR A 647 -2.29 0.83 0.94
N LEU A 648 -3.13 1.79 0.55
CA LEU A 648 -2.68 3.07 0.02
C LEU A 648 -1.92 3.88 1.09
N LYS A 649 -2.35 3.85 2.36
CA LYS A 649 -1.64 4.46 3.50
C LYS A 649 -0.24 3.84 3.67
N ASN A 650 -0.14 2.51 3.74
CA ASN A 650 1.12 1.77 3.89
C ASN A 650 2.05 1.91 2.67
N SER A 651 1.49 1.94 1.45
CA SER A 651 2.24 2.13 0.21
C SER A 651 2.82 3.55 0.10
N ARG A 652 2.07 4.58 0.52
CA ARG A 652 2.56 5.96 0.61
C ARG A 652 3.67 6.12 1.65
N ALA A 653 3.58 5.37 2.75
CA ALA A 653 4.64 5.28 3.76
C ALA A 653 5.88 4.46 3.30
N LYS A 654 5.95 4.05 2.02
CA LYS A 654 7.04 3.25 1.42
C LYS A 654 7.35 1.93 2.16
N MET A 655 6.37 1.37 2.88
CA MET A 655 6.53 0.06 3.54
C MET A 655 6.87 -1.04 2.52
N PRO A 656 7.62 -2.09 2.89
CA PRO A 656 7.89 -3.22 1.99
C PRO A 656 6.58 -3.91 1.60
N GLN A 657 6.51 -4.48 0.39
CA GLN A 657 5.28 -5.01 -0.21
C GLN A 657 4.51 -5.97 0.71
N ASN A 658 5.24 -6.85 1.40
CA ASN A 658 4.73 -7.83 2.36
C ASN A 658 3.94 -7.18 3.51
N GLU A 659 4.35 -5.98 3.96
CA GLU A 659 3.75 -5.24 5.08
C GLU A 659 2.66 -4.25 4.63
N ARG A 660 2.47 -4.05 3.33
CA ARG A 660 1.35 -3.23 2.82
C ARG A 660 0.01 -3.92 2.97
N CYS A 661 0.02 -5.26 3.00
CA CYS A 661 -1.17 -6.11 3.01
C CYS A 661 -1.40 -6.78 4.37
N LYS A 662 -1.58 -6.00 5.43
CA LYS A 662 -1.72 -6.49 6.82
C LYS A 662 -2.97 -7.33 7.08
N PHE A 663 -3.96 -7.26 6.19
CA PHE A 663 -5.28 -7.88 6.37
C PHE A 663 -5.64 -8.80 5.20
N VAL A 664 -6.61 -9.67 5.45
CA VAL A 664 -7.18 -10.59 4.47
C VAL A 664 -8.66 -10.83 4.78
N ILE A 665 -9.47 -10.97 3.72
CA ILE A 665 -10.90 -11.28 3.81
C ILE A 665 -11.06 -12.81 3.64
N MET A 666 -11.88 -13.42 4.50
CA MET A 666 -12.28 -14.82 4.38
C MET A 666 -12.99 -15.05 3.02
N PRO A 667 -12.62 -16.11 2.26
CA PRO A 667 -13.16 -16.33 0.92
C PRO A 667 -14.62 -16.79 0.95
N GLU A 668 -15.03 -17.52 2.00
CA GLU A 668 -16.39 -17.98 2.20
C GLU A 668 -17.31 -16.82 2.63
N ILE A 669 -18.52 -16.80 2.06
CA ILE A 669 -19.57 -15.84 2.42
C ILE A 669 -20.36 -16.47 3.56
N ILE A 670 -20.42 -15.80 4.71
CA ILE A 670 -21.14 -16.29 5.90
C ILE A 670 -22.65 -16.27 5.65
N TYR A 671 -23.13 -15.17 5.07
CA TYR A 671 -24.54 -14.95 4.79
C TYR A 671 -24.71 -13.87 3.71
N LYS A 672 -25.80 -13.94 2.93
CA LYS A 672 -26.16 -12.91 1.94
C LYS A 672 -27.44 -12.21 2.39
N GLN A 673 -27.30 -10.99 2.91
CA GLN A 673 -28.45 -10.20 3.34
C GLN A 673 -29.08 -9.47 2.13
N PRO A 674 -30.32 -9.79 1.71
CA PRO A 674 -31.03 -8.99 0.73
C PRO A 674 -31.38 -7.61 1.29
N VAL A 675 -31.15 -6.55 0.53
CA VAL A 675 -31.43 -5.18 0.96
C VAL A 675 -32.40 -4.46 0.02
N ALA A 676 -33.26 -3.64 0.60
CA ALA A 676 -34.32 -2.90 -0.09
C ALA A 676 -34.57 -1.54 0.57
N PHE A 677 -35.30 -0.67 -0.11
CA PHE A 677 -35.97 0.46 0.53
C PHE A 677 -37.22 -0.06 1.27
N ALA A 678 -37.75 0.72 2.22
CA ALA A 678 -38.95 0.34 2.95
C ALA A 678 -39.98 1.48 2.99
N TYR A 679 -41.24 1.11 3.18
CA TYR A 679 -42.40 1.98 3.23
C TYR A 679 -43.26 1.61 4.46
N PRO A 680 -44.08 2.54 4.97
CA PRO A 680 -45.17 2.19 5.87
C PRO A 680 -46.07 1.12 5.25
N LYS A 681 -46.75 0.35 6.11
CA LYS A 681 -47.76 -0.60 5.64
C LYS A 681 -48.84 0.13 4.83
N ASP A 682 -49.15 -0.44 3.67
CA ASP A 682 -50.15 0.04 2.70
C ASP A 682 -49.84 1.44 2.10
N SER A 683 -48.57 1.76 1.90
CA SER A 683 -48.12 3.02 1.29
C SER A 683 -48.53 3.16 -0.18
N LEU A 684 -49.21 4.27 -0.51
CA LEU A 684 -49.62 4.64 -1.88
C LEU A 684 -48.45 4.94 -2.82
N TYR A 685 -47.26 5.23 -2.28
CA TYR A 685 -46.06 5.50 -3.07
C TYR A 685 -45.38 4.23 -3.57
N GLN A 686 -45.60 3.09 -2.90
CA GLN A 686 -44.90 1.84 -3.14
C GLN A 686 -44.98 1.41 -4.61
N GLU A 687 -46.17 1.33 -5.21
CA GLU A 687 -46.32 0.85 -6.59
C GLU A 687 -45.56 1.71 -7.62
N LYS A 688 -45.61 3.05 -7.44
CA LYS A 688 -44.97 4.02 -8.33
C LYS A 688 -43.45 3.93 -8.27
N PHE A 689 -42.89 3.87 -7.06
CA PHE A 689 -41.44 3.75 -6.85
C PHE A 689 -40.93 2.35 -7.22
N ASP A 690 -41.60 1.28 -6.80
CA ASP A 690 -41.21 -0.11 -7.08
C ASP A 690 -41.17 -0.41 -8.57
N LYS A 691 -42.07 0.18 -9.38
CA LYS A 691 -42.00 0.11 -10.84
C LYS A 691 -40.71 0.74 -11.38
N LYS A 692 -40.24 1.87 -10.83
CA LYS A 692 -38.97 2.50 -11.25
C LYS A 692 -37.75 1.73 -10.72
N LEU A 693 -37.78 1.27 -9.47
CA LEU A 693 -36.70 0.50 -8.85
C LEU A 693 -36.47 -0.83 -9.57
N ARG A 694 -37.53 -1.58 -9.95
CA ARG A 694 -37.42 -2.78 -10.79
C ARG A 694 -36.64 -2.52 -12.08
N ASN A 695 -37.03 -1.47 -12.83
CA ASN A 695 -36.31 -1.08 -14.04
C ASN A 695 -34.81 -0.80 -13.75
N LEU A 696 -34.47 -0.08 -12.69
CA LEU A 696 -33.06 0.21 -12.35
C LEU A 696 -32.27 -1.05 -11.97
N VAL A 697 -32.90 -2.04 -11.32
CA VAL A 697 -32.30 -3.34 -11.01
C VAL A 697 -32.11 -4.17 -12.28
N GLU A 698 -33.15 -4.27 -13.13
CA GLU A 698 -33.16 -5.02 -14.39
C GLU A 698 -32.13 -4.47 -15.41
N PHE A 699 -32.01 -3.15 -15.55
CA PHE A 699 -30.96 -2.50 -16.35
C PHE A 699 -29.56 -2.57 -15.71
N GLY A 700 -29.42 -3.17 -14.52
CA GLY A 700 -28.13 -3.29 -13.82
C GLY A 700 -27.55 -1.98 -13.28
N ILE A 701 -28.34 -0.89 -13.27
CA ILE A 701 -27.89 0.45 -12.84
C ILE A 701 -27.50 0.43 -11.36
N ILE A 702 -28.27 -0.24 -10.51
CA ILE A 702 -27.95 -0.38 -9.07
C ILE A 702 -26.58 -1.03 -8.88
N LYS A 703 -26.34 -2.15 -9.57
CA LYS A 703 -25.09 -2.91 -9.54
C LYS A 703 -23.91 -2.14 -10.15
N HIS A 704 -24.16 -1.31 -11.15
CA HIS A 704 -23.16 -0.40 -11.72
C HIS A 704 -22.78 0.71 -10.71
N VAL A 705 -23.76 1.35 -10.08
CA VAL A 705 -23.53 2.42 -9.08
C VAL A 705 -22.75 1.89 -7.88
N GLU A 706 -23.12 0.72 -7.35
CA GLU A 706 -22.41 0.05 -6.25
C GLU A 706 -20.95 -0.30 -6.62
N ARG A 707 -20.71 -0.77 -7.85
CA ARG A 707 -19.36 -1.13 -8.33
C ARG A 707 -18.51 0.05 -8.77
N ARG A 708 -19.10 1.19 -9.16
CA ARG A 708 -18.39 2.34 -9.75
C ARG A 708 -17.25 2.89 -8.89
N LYS A 709 -17.32 2.74 -7.56
CA LYS A 709 -16.28 3.20 -6.61
C LYS A 709 -15.53 2.06 -5.91
N LEU A 710 -15.86 0.80 -6.22
CA LEU A 710 -15.09 -0.37 -5.79
C LEU A 710 -13.89 -0.60 -6.71
N PRO A 711 -12.79 -1.17 -6.22
CA PRO A 711 -11.62 -1.43 -7.07
C PRO A 711 -11.91 -2.57 -8.06
N LEU A 712 -11.48 -2.41 -9.32
CA LEU A 712 -11.68 -3.42 -10.38
C LEU A 712 -10.97 -4.76 -10.07
N VAL A 713 -9.87 -4.70 -9.33
CA VAL A 713 -9.11 -5.85 -8.82
C VAL A 713 -9.04 -5.70 -7.30
N PRO A 714 -9.30 -6.74 -6.49
CA PRO A 714 -9.23 -6.65 -5.04
C PRO A 714 -7.81 -6.29 -4.59
N TYR A 715 -7.69 -5.26 -3.77
CA TYR A 715 -6.43 -4.91 -3.11
C TYR A 715 -6.05 -6.04 -2.14
N CYS A 716 -4.77 -6.42 -2.14
CA CYS A 716 -4.22 -7.46 -1.27
C CYS A 716 -4.93 -8.84 -1.36
N PRO A 717 -4.91 -9.50 -2.53
CA PRO A 717 -5.40 -10.88 -2.67
C PRO A 717 -4.76 -11.84 -1.66
N LEU A 718 -5.41 -12.99 -1.43
CA LEU A 718 -4.92 -14.02 -0.50
C LEU A 718 -3.53 -14.54 -0.92
N GLN A 719 -3.41 -14.94 -2.19
CA GLN A 719 -2.13 -15.16 -2.82
C GLN A 719 -1.65 -13.83 -3.38
N LEU A 720 -0.53 -13.33 -2.86
CA LEU A 720 0.21 -12.26 -3.50
C LEU A 720 1.02 -12.88 -4.64
N ASP A 721 1.05 -12.22 -5.79
CA ASP A 721 2.02 -12.49 -6.85
C ASP A 721 3.40 -11.99 -6.38
N GLU A 722 4.04 -12.78 -5.52
CA GLU A 722 5.44 -12.60 -5.14
C GLU A 722 6.34 -13.46 -6.01
N ASP A 723 7.38 -12.84 -6.58
CA ASP A 723 8.48 -13.56 -7.20
C ASP A 723 9.17 -14.50 -6.20
N LYS A 724 9.31 -15.77 -6.60
CA LYS A 724 10.21 -16.82 -6.06
C LYS A 724 10.68 -16.62 -4.60
N ARG A 725 9.98 -17.29 -3.66
CA ARG A 725 10.38 -17.37 -2.24
C ARG A 725 11.86 -17.76 -2.08
N THR A 726 12.62 -16.94 -1.37
CA THR A 726 13.96 -17.30 -0.88
C THR A 726 13.87 -18.24 0.34
N PHE A 727 14.81 -19.16 0.44
CA PHE A 727 14.82 -20.21 1.46
C PHE A 727 15.50 -19.74 2.75
N ASN A 728 14.81 -19.81 3.89
CA ASN A 728 15.27 -19.23 5.15
C ASN A 728 15.73 -20.30 6.16
N MET A 729 16.65 -19.95 7.07
CA MET A 729 17.15 -20.86 8.12
C MET A 729 16.03 -21.44 9.02
N ASN A 730 14.94 -20.69 9.24
CA ASN A 730 13.80 -21.17 10.01
C ASN A 730 13.12 -22.39 9.37
N ASP A 731 13.15 -22.52 8.04
CA ASP A 731 12.57 -23.67 7.33
C ASP A 731 13.35 -24.96 7.63
N LEU A 732 14.67 -24.89 7.86
CA LEU A 732 15.53 -26.02 8.26
C LEU A 732 15.46 -26.38 9.75
N SER A 733 14.69 -25.65 10.56
CA SER A 733 14.70 -25.81 12.02
C SER A 733 14.28 -27.21 12.49
N LEU A 734 13.36 -27.88 11.78
CA LEU A 734 12.93 -29.24 12.13
C LEU A 734 14.02 -30.30 11.83
N PRO A 735 14.63 -30.37 10.63
CA PRO A 735 15.80 -31.20 10.38
C PRO A 735 16.92 -31.04 11.42
N PHE A 736 17.28 -29.81 11.81
CA PHE A 736 18.31 -29.58 12.82
C PHE A 736 17.91 -30.10 14.21
N LYS A 737 16.65 -29.93 14.62
CA LYS A 737 16.12 -30.49 15.90
C LYS A 737 16.16 -32.02 15.91
N ILE A 738 15.81 -32.67 14.80
CA ILE A 738 15.85 -34.14 14.66
C ILE A 738 17.30 -34.64 14.74
N LEU A 739 18.24 -33.99 14.03
CA LEU A 739 19.66 -34.33 14.08
C LEU A 739 20.24 -34.18 15.49
N ALA A 740 19.95 -33.05 16.16
CA ALA A 740 20.39 -32.81 17.52
C ALA A 740 19.87 -33.89 18.49
N GLY A 741 18.56 -34.18 18.46
CA GLY A 741 17.94 -35.22 19.30
C GLY A 741 18.48 -36.63 19.04
N GLY A 742 18.78 -36.96 17.79
CA GLY A 742 19.42 -38.24 17.43
C GLY A 742 20.84 -38.37 17.99
N LEU A 743 21.62 -37.29 17.96
CA LEU A 743 22.97 -37.25 18.55
C LEU A 743 22.94 -37.34 20.07
N THR A 744 22.00 -36.68 20.76
CA THR A 744 21.84 -36.84 22.22
C THR A 744 21.45 -38.27 22.57
N LEU A 745 20.49 -38.88 21.85
CA LEU A 745 20.08 -40.25 22.10
C LEU A 745 21.23 -41.24 21.88
N ALA A 746 21.98 -41.11 20.79
CA ALA A 746 23.15 -41.96 20.53
C ALA A 746 24.22 -41.83 21.63
N THR A 747 24.47 -40.59 22.09
CA THR A 747 25.42 -40.32 23.19
C THR A 747 24.95 -40.95 24.51
N ILE A 748 23.65 -40.85 24.83
CA ILE A 748 23.04 -41.47 26.01
C ILE A 748 23.15 -42.99 25.95
N THR A 749 22.83 -43.63 24.83
CA THR A 749 22.97 -45.08 24.65
C THR A 749 24.42 -45.52 24.81
N PHE A 750 25.38 -44.82 24.22
CA PHE A 750 26.81 -45.12 24.37
C PHE A 750 27.30 -44.99 25.82
N ILE A 751 26.82 -43.98 26.57
CA ILE A 751 27.10 -43.83 28.00
C ILE A 751 26.50 -45.02 28.78
N PHE A 752 25.28 -45.43 28.50
CA PHE A 752 24.66 -46.61 29.12
C PHE A 752 25.42 -47.91 28.80
N GLU A 753 25.92 -48.09 27.58
CA GLU A 753 26.76 -49.24 27.22
C GLU A 753 28.08 -49.24 28.01
N ILE A 754 28.75 -48.09 28.15
CA ILE A 754 29.97 -47.95 28.95
C ILE A 754 29.69 -48.27 30.44
N ILE A 755 28.60 -47.75 30.99
CA ILE A 755 28.20 -48.01 32.39
C ILE A 755 27.87 -49.50 32.57
N GLY A 756 27.07 -50.09 31.68
CA GLY A 756 26.72 -51.51 31.70
C GLY A 756 27.94 -52.41 31.59
N PHE A 757 28.88 -52.11 30.71
CA PHE A 757 30.15 -52.84 30.57
C PHE A 757 31.02 -52.73 31.82
N ARG A 758 31.10 -51.55 32.45
CA ARG A 758 31.81 -51.36 33.73
C ARG A 758 31.15 -52.15 34.86
N LEU A 759 29.82 -52.13 34.98
CA LEU A 759 29.07 -52.88 35.99
C LEU A 759 29.24 -54.40 35.80
N LEU A 760 29.15 -54.90 34.56
CA LEU A 760 29.41 -56.31 34.23
C LEU A 760 30.85 -56.72 34.57
N LYS A 761 31.84 -55.86 34.31
CA LYS A 761 33.25 -56.12 34.66
C LYS A 761 33.46 -56.16 36.18
N ILE A 762 32.80 -55.28 36.94
CA ILE A 762 32.80 -55.30 38.42
C ILE A 762 32.15 -56.58 38.96
N TYR A 763 31.01 -56.99 38.40
CA TYR A 763 30.32 -58.23 38.76
C TYR A 763 31.19 -59.47 38.50
N LYS A 764 31.79 -59.57 37.31
CA LYS A 764 32.67 -60.69 36.92
C LYS A 764 33.92 -60.78 37.80
N ASN A 765 34.51 -59.63 38.17
CA ASN A 765 35.63 -59.56 39.11
C ASN A 765 35.25 -59.97 40.55
N ARG A 766 34.02 -59.67 41.01
CA ARG A 766 33.52 -60.17 42.32
C ARG A 766 33.30 -61.69 42.29
N HIS A 767 32.82 -62.24 41.17
CA HIS A 767 32.53 -63.67 41.06
C HIS A 767 33.80 -64.55 40.95
N ASN A 768 34.87 -64.06 40.32
CA ASN A 768 36.14 -64.79 40.21
C ASN A 768 36.94 -64.85 41.53
N ARG A 769 36.66 -64.01 42.54
CA ARG A 769 37.34 -64.06 43.86
C ARG A 769 36.89 -65.23 44.76
N LYS A 770 35.85 -65.99 44.40
CA LYS A 770 35.29 -67.09 45.22
C LYS A 770 35.77 -68.52 44.85
N ARG A 771 36.78 -68.68 43.98
CA ARG A 771 37.27 -70.01 43.54
C ARG A 771 38.82 -70.15 43.54
N VAL A 772 39.48 -69.98 44.68
CA VAL A 772 40.84 -70.52 44.91
C VAL A 772 41.05 -70.88 46.39
N LEU A 773 41.41 -72.14 46.67
CA LEU A 773 42.07 -72.68 47.87
C LEU A 773 42.53 -74.13 47.53
N PRO A 774 43.57 -74.70 48.16
CA PRO A 774 44.91 -74.62 47.59
C PRO A 774 45.54 -76.00 47.27
N LYS A 775 46.65 -76.00 46.51
CA LYS A 775 47.67 -77.06 46.57
C LYS A 775 49.08 -76.46 46.57
N ASN A 776 49.98 -77.18 47.23
CA ASN A 776 51.24 -76.69 47.81
C ASN A 776 52.44 -76.71 46.85
N PRO A 777 53.59 -76.10 47.24
CA PRO A 777 54.68 -75.73 46.32
C PRO A 777 55.88 -76.71 46.31
N THR A 778 56.59 -76.70 45.18
CA THR A 778 58.00 -77.07 44.85
C THR A 778 58.02 -77.21 43.31
N GLN A 779 59.04 -76.93 42.49
CA GLN A 779 60.40 -76.37 42.52
C GLN A 779 60.67 -75.80 41.09
N ILE A 780 61.76 -75.13 40.67
CA ILE A 780 63.10 -74.85 41.25
C ILE A 780 63.52 -73.39 40.89
N LEU A 781 64.82 -73.06 40.80
CA LEU A 781 65.42 -71.73 40.58
C LEU A 781 65.56 -71.24 39.10
N PRO A 782 66.01 -69.98 38.85
CA PRO A 782 65.89 -69.27 37.56
C PRO A 782 67.20 -69.07 36.76
N LEU A 783 67.11 -68.61 35.51
CA LEU A 783 68.22 -67.96 34.78
C LEU A 783 67.77 -66.88 33.77
N VAL A 784 68.06 -65.62 34.11
CA VAL A 784 68.94 -64.65 33.39
C VAL A 784 68.79 -64.37 31.87
N CYS A 785 69.03 -63.09 31.52
CA CYS A 785 69.18 -62.44 30.20
C CYS A 785 67.89 -62.14 29.42
N ARG A 786 67.54 -60.89 29.05
CA ARG A 786 68.24 -59.71 28.46
C ARG A 786 68.08 -59.68 26.92
N VAL A 787 67.65 -58.51 26.43
CA VAL A 787 67.15 -58.24 25.08
C VAL A 787 68.25 -58.22 24.01
N ASN A 788 68.02 -58.89 22.87
CA ASN A 788 68.30 -58.34 21.53
C ASN A 788 67.75 -59.21 20.37
N ASN A 789 67.20 -58.53 19.37
CA ASN A 789 67.05 -58.76 17.92
C ASN A 789 67.06 -60.17 17.27
N TYR A 790 66.14 -60.33 16.30
CA TYR A 790 66.21 -60.83 14.91
C TYR A 790 64.80 -61.40 14.54
N PHE A 791 64.28 -61.30 13.33
CA PHE A 791 64.86 -61.66 12.03
C PHE A 791 64.46 -60.74 10.86
N ASP A 792 65.39 -60.58 9.92
CA ASP A 792 65.13 -60.28 8.50
C ASP A 792 64.85 -61.59 7.73
N ASP A 793 64.30 -61.48 6.52
CA ASP A 793 64.91 -62.18 5.37
C ASP A 793 64.48 -61.58 4.01
N GLN A 794 65.42 -61.55 3.07
CA GLN A 794 65.27 -61.20 1.64
C GLN A 794 66.13 -62.18 0.82
N PRO A 795 65.89 -62.30 -0.50
CA PRO A 795 66.98 -61.89 -1.40
C PRO A 795 66.56 -61.25 -2.74
N SER A 796 67.03 -60.01 -2.94
CA SER A 796 67.74 -59.47 -4.12
C SER A 796 67.34 -59.82 -5.57
N THR A 797 67.33 -58.78 -6.44
CA THR A 797 68.26 -58.73 -7.60
C THR A 797 68.45 -57.32 -8.19
N SER A 798 69.73 -56.95 -8.39
CA SER A 798 70.33 -55.99 -9.36
C SER A 798 69.70 -54.62 -9.70
N ASN A 799 70.47 -53.58 -9.34
CA ASN A 799 70.60 -52.25 -9.97
C ASN A 799 71.08 -52.33 -11.46
N PRO A 800 71.00 -51.28 -12.33
CA PRO A 800 71.52 -49.92 -12.05
C PRO A 800 70.79 -48.69 -12.61
N SER A 801 71.25 -47.52 -12.15
CA SER A 801 70.91 -46.14 -12.55
C SER A 801 71.17 -45.85 -14.04
N PRO A 802 70.58 -44.77 -14.63
CA PRO A 802 71.32 -43.49 -14.58
C PRO A 802 70.49 -42.17 -14.59
N THR A 803 71.24 -41.08 -14.32
CA THR A 803 71.06 -39.68 -14.78
C THR A 803 69.91 -38.77 -14.27
N ARG A 804 70.35 -37.65 -13.69
CA ARG A 804 69.62 -36.38 -13.55
C ARG A 804 69.06 -35.89 -14.90
N GLN A 805 67.82 -35.41 -14.90
CA GLN A 805 67.43 -34.22 -15.66
C GLN A 805 66.57 -33.30 -14.79
N SER A 806 66.95 -32.03 -14.71
CA SER A 806 66.21 -30.96 -14.03
C SER A 806 65.14 -30.40 -14.96
N VAL A 807 63.88 -30.31 -14.50
CA VAL A 807 62.81 -29.66 -15.26
C VAL A 807 62.03 -28.69 -14.35
N GLY A 808 62.09 -27.40 -14.72
CA GLY A 808 61.03 -26.39 -14.51
C GLY A 808 60.53 -26.09 -13.09
N MET A 809 60.97 -24.96 -12.51
CA MET A 809 60.20 -24.29 -11.46
C MET A 809 58.91 -23.71 -12.05
N ASN A 810 57.75 -24.20 -11.61
CA ASN A 810 56.45 -23.62 -11.98
C ASN A 810 56.24 -22.28 -11.26
N LYS A 811 55.99 -21.20 -12.02
CA LYS A 811 55.76 -19.86 -11.47
C LYS A 811 54.27 -19.69 -11.11
N LYS A 812 53.99 -19.38 -9.84
CA LYS A 812 52.64 -18.95 -9.42
C LYS A 812 52.44 -17.48 -9.75
N ILE A 813 51.31 -17.14 -10.35
CA ILE A 813 50.94 -15.75 -10.68
C ILE A 813 49.52 -15.47 -10.18
N ILE A 814 49.30 -14.26 -9.67
CA ILE A 814 48.00 -13.78 -9.20
C ILE A 814 47.50 -12.70 -10.15
N TYR A 815 46.35 -12.93 -10.77
CA TYR A 815 45.61 -11.91 -11.53
C TYR A 815 44.26 -11.67 -10.83
N ASN A 816 43.94 -10.40 -10.56
CA ASN A 816 42.69 -9.97 -9.91
C ASN A 816 42.29 -10.84 -8.70
N GLY A 817 43.26 -11.15 -7.83
CA GLY A 817 43.04 -11.92 -6.60
C GLY A 817 42.86 -13.43 -6.74
N ARG A 818 43.11 -14.02 -7.92
CA ARG A 818 43.03 -15.48 -8.15
C ARG A 818 44.39 -16.08 -8.53
N GLU A 819 44.72 -17.23 -7.94
CA GLU A 819 45.95 -17.98 -8.23
C GLU A 819 45.83 -18.84 -9.50
N TYR A 820 46.83 -18.75 -10.37
CA TYR A 820 47.00 -19.60 -11.54
C TYR A 820 48.41 -20.23 -11.55
N LEU A 821 48.50 -21.48 -12.03
CA LEU A 821 49.76 -22.08 -12.48
C LEU A 821 49.96 -21.77 -13.96
N GLU A 822 51.10 -21.19 -14.30
CA GLU A 822 51.57 -21.03 -15.68
C GLU A 822 52.41 -22.26 -16.07
N ILE A 823 52.09 -22.90 -17.21
CA ILE A 823 52.82 -24.06 -17.75
C ILE A 823 53.16 -23.80 -19.22
N ASP A 824 54.45 -23.87 -19.56
CA ASP A 824 54.93 -23.86 -20.94
C ASP A 824 54.85 -25.25 -21.56
N THR A 825 54.14 -25.38 -22.69
CA THR A 825 54.02 -26.65 -23.44
C THR A 825 54.99 -26.69 -24.63
N PRO A 826 55.77 -27.78 -24.85
CA PRO A 826 56.83 -27.81 -25.86
C PRO A 826 56.40 -27.80 -27.34
N ARG A 827 55.09 -27.71 -27.64
CA ARG A 827 54.57 -27.74 -29.01
C ARG A 827 53.39 -26.76 -29.15
N ARG A 828 53.57 -25.77 -30.04
CA ARG A 828 52.78 -24.54 -30.25
C ARG A 828 53.07 -23.41 -29.26
N THR A 829 53.35 -22.25 -29.80
CA THR A 829 53.66 -20.99 -29.10
C THR A 829 52.41 -20.42 -28.42
N GLY A 830 52.18 -20.79 -27.16
CA GLY A 830 51.09 -20.26 -26.35
C GLY A 830 51.20 -20.72 -24.89
N LYS A 831 51.20 -19.76 -23.96
CA LYS A 831 51.26 -20.00 -22.52
C LYS A 831 49.89 -20.47 -22.00
N ARG A 832 49.87 -21.52 -21.16
CA ARG A 832 48.61 -22.05 -20.60
C ARG A 832 48.53 -21.78 -19.10
N LEU A 833 47.46 -21.12 -18.67
CA LEU A 833 47.13 -20.85 -17.27
C LEU A 833 46.11 -21.89 -16.75
N ILE A 834 46.36 -22.45 -15.57
CA ILE A 834 45.46 -23.40 -14.90
C ILE A 834 45.07 -22.83 -13.52
N PRO A 835 43.77 -22.56 -13.24
CA PRO A 835 43.33 -22.10 -11.93
C PRO A 835 43.47 -23.21 -10.87
N THR A 836 43.94 -22.86 -9.67
CA THR A 836 44.31 -23.85 -8.64
C THR A 836 43.14 -24.44 -7.83
N ARG A 837 41.89 -24.00 -8.08
CA ARG A 837 40.67 -24.53 -7.46
C ARG A 837 39.53 -24.63 -8.46
N SER A 838 38.85 -25.77 -8.50
CA SER A 838 37.65 -26.02 -9.29
C SER A 838 36.39 -25.50 -8.58
N LEU A 839 35.44 -24.96 -9.35
CA LEU A 839 34.08 -24.72 -8.86
C LEU A 839 33.16 -25.88 -9.28
N SER A 840 32.33 -26.33 -8.35
CA SER A 840 31.19 -27.21 -8.66
C SER A 840 30.02 -26.41 -9.25
N ALA A 841 29.21 -27.09 -10.06
CA ALA A 841 27.89 -26.65 -10.57
C ALA A 841 27.86 -25.50 -11.59
N LEU A 842 27.89 -25.87 -12.88
CA LEU A 842 26.98 -25.31 -13.89
C LEU A 842 26.89 -26.27 -15.09
N LEU A 843 25.77 -26.97 -15.18
CA LEU A 843 25.36 -27.81 -16.31
C LEU A 843 23.90 -27.45 -16.62
N PHE A 844 23.53 -27.44 -17.90
CA PHE A 844 22.38 -26.75 -18.50
C PHE A 844 22.55 -25.21 -18.49
N GLN A 845 22.60 -24.56 -19.65
CA GLN A 845 21.54 -24.63 -20.66
C GLN A 845 22.02 -24.44 -22.12
N TYR A 846 21.17 -24.89 -23.06
CA TYR A 846 21.21 -24.76 -24.53
C TYR A 846 22.24 -25.57 -25.34
N ASN A 847 21.70 -26.56 -26.07
CA ASN A 847 21.74 -26.58 -27.53
C ASN A 847 20.32 -26.93 -28.03
N GLU A 848 20.12 -26.68 -29.33
CA GLU A 848 18.95 -26.87 -30.21
C GLU A 848 17.98 -28.01 -29.88
#